data_AF-A0A9P4NCL0-F1
#
_entry.id   AF-A0A9P4NCL0-F1
#
_cell.length_a   1.000
_cell.length_b   1.000
_cell.length_c   1.000
_cell.angle_alpha   90.00
_cell.angle_beta   90.00
_cell.angle_gamma   90.00
#
_symmetry.space_group_name_H-M   'P 1'
#
loop_
_entity.id
_entity.type
_entity.pdbx_description
1 polymer ?
#
loop_
_entity_poly.entity_id
_entity_poly.type
_entity_poly.pdbx_seq_one_letter_code
_entity_poly.pdbx_strand_id
1 'polypeptide(L)'
;MSWSFISTDHDQDAASLRLAMQLDAELNGNPQPGHQSTGTDFDADLAFAMQLDDQLNSRHHISALESPFDEDSEQDQELSNLGPDGEPSIRGGGRLGKESGKSNYHDHRRHHSSSVSTSSPRIFATFAEFATHMQSQKCAKCSSTLIQNQKDIEDLFKGWLTGQGLVESLVNCKRCSTLTCVGCGSRPLEKKLATEINVQGTKLTWCCSRGRLFVIWAILCGFDQQYCVGRQQEATKTGTGRRGNTSSGIGYGGNNYFGVGPDFIGPDYVHGPFHGGVFGYGGGLPSRYSYRPAHEQDQGKIKAQNAQSVSDNFNKMILAFLDELLPSLDRSSNFDMSPPEAVPSMLLNSKILDKAAELLRNDSLEDIAKRKELYQALLSFLRVIGTHPITASKTMYSERIVRPDTVNLLNLSFQKGVGALDQKQETTASLGDCLRNLNLQSSIMLQGAQKNEGEFRTQEGQDLLWLCRQVYDLAEFLLANTTRGSGALNKDDKENMDHGIFEIADQQIFATNQYAHNARNLRESPRGRMKRLITEITTLKTGLPPGIFVKYGTSRLDLMKMLIVGPAGTPYENGLFEFDLWCPGNYPYEAPKVTFKGTRGGSISFNPNLHLDGKVCLSLLGTWHGEPWRPAESTILQVLISIQAMILCDEPICNEPSQEGFRGSSESQSYNQNLRKLTTRYAILDWVENPPALWKDITVQHFKRNGARILQTVGQWEKACQIDSPYDHRGIFGMQMTTAYTENISDLRPKLQAALQMITGSLQSQGCVASRQSFSPTTKVNQAYGRGYGGQMPSHGGRGGFSGSNGIDGQGSRF
;
A
#
# COMPACT_ATOMS: atom_id res chain seq x y z
N MET A 1 -15.72 -31.96 -51.52
CA MET A 1 -15.06 -33.14 -50.92
C MET A 1 -15.36 -33.11 -49.43
N SER A 2 -15.66 -34.25 -48.80
CA SER A 2 -15.69 -34.43 -47.33
C SER A 2 -14.30 -34.06 -46.73
N TRP A 3 -14.12 -33.79 -45.44
CA TRP A 3 -14.36 -34.69 -44.29
C TRP A 3 -14.60 -33.95 -42.96
N SER A 4 -15.25 -34.69 -42.05
CA SER A 4 -15.63 -34.47 -40.65
C SER A 4 -14.72 -33.63 -39.72
N PHE A 5 -15.36 -32.81 -38.88
CA PHE A 5 -14.90 -32.48 -37.52
C PHE A 5 -15.27 -33.60 -36.53
N ILE A 6 -14.36 -33.99 -35.64
CA ILE A 6 -14.63 -34.76 -34.41
C ILE A 6 -13.83 -34.14 -33.27
N SER A 7 -14.41 -34.09 -32.07
CA SER A 7 -13.84 -33.53 -30.84
C SER A 7 -13.03 -34.55 -30.02
N THR A 8 -11.93 -34.11 -29.42
CA THR A 8 -11.32 -34.75 -28.23
C THR A 8 -10.51 -33.71 -27.43
N ASP A 9 -11.11 -33.17 -26.37
CA ASP A 9 -10.43 -32.30 -25.38
C ASP A 9 -10.66 -32.80 -23.94
N HIS A 10 -10.94 -34.11 -23.78
CA HIS A 10 -11.22 -34.75 -22.48
C HIS A 10 -10.20 -35.84 -22.07
N ASP A 11 -9.20 -36.16 -22.91
CA ASP A 11 -8.24 -37.22 -22.61
C ASP A 11 -6.98 -36.77 -21.83
N GLN A 12 -6.71 -35.46 -21.73
CA GLN A 12 -5.56 -34.95 -20.95
C GLN A 12 -5.81 -34.96 -19.43
N ASP A 13 -7.04 -34.67 -18.99
CA ASP A 13 -7.38 -34.68 -17.56
C ASP A 13 -7.44 -36.11 -17.00
N ALA A 14 -7.91 -37.07 -17.80
CA ALA A 14 -7.94 -38.48 -17.44
C ALA A 14 -6.53 -39.11 -17.29
N ALA A 15 -5.54 -38.63 -18.04
CA ALA A 15 -4.14 -39.04 -17.90
C ALA A 15 -3.53 -38.51 -16.59
N SER A 16 -3.80 -37.24 -16.27
CA SER A 16 -3.34 -36.59 -15.03
C SER A 16 -3.91 -37.28 -13.78
N LEU A 17 -5.19 -37.66 -13.80
CA LEU A 17 -5.84 -38.36 -12.69
C LEU A 17 -5.27 -39.78 -12.47
N ARG A 18 -4.99 -40.51 -13.55
CA ARG A 18 -4.37 -41.85 -13.46
C ARG A 18 -2.95 -41.80 -12.91
N LEU A 19 -2.17 -40.78 -13.27
CA LEU A 19 -0.82 -40.58 -12.72
C LEU A 19 -0.86 -40.28 -11.21
N ALA A 20 -1.81 -39.45 -10.78
CA ALA A 20 -2.02 -39.17 -9.36
C ALA A 20 -2.41 -40.42 -8.56
N MET A 21 -3.30 -41.27 -9.11
CA MET A 21 -3.68 -42.53 -8.47
C MET A 21 -2.55 -43.57 -8.44
N GLN A 22 -1.64 -43.59 -9.42
CA GLN A 22 -0.45 -44.46 -9.39
C GLN A 22 0.57 -43.99 -8.33
N LEU A 23 0.79 -42.69 -8.20
CA LEU A 23 1.67 -42.12 -7.16
C LEU A 23 1.15 -42.39 -5.74
N ASP A 24 -0.17 -42.30 -5.52
CA ASP A 24 -0.78 -42.59 -4.22
C ASP A 24 -0.74 -44.09 -3.87
N ALA A 25 -0.78 -44.97 -4.87
CA ALA A 25 -0.59 -46.41 -4.70
C ALA A 25 0.87 -46.82 -4.41
N GLU A 26 1.86 -46.07 -4.92
CA GLU A 26 3.29 -46.30 -4.61
C GLU A 26 3.69 -45.77 -3.22
N LEU A 27 3.03 -44.72 -2.73
CA LEU A 27 3.29 -44.14 -1.40
C LEU A 27 2.74 -44.99 -0.24
N ASN A 28 1.68 -45.77 -0.47
CA ASN A 28 1.03 -46.62 0.54
C ASN A 28 1.49 -48.09 0.47
N GLY A 29 2.79 -48.31 0.24
CA GLY A 29 3.37 -49.61 -0.13
C GLY A 29 3.11 -50.78 0.84
N ASN A 30 2.76 -51.94 0.27
CA ASN A 30 2.55 -53.22 0.96
C ASN A 30 3.89 -53.81 1.48
N PRO A 31 3.94 -54.49 2.64
CA PRO A 31 5.21 -54.86 3.30
C PRO A 31 5.82 -56.20 2.82
N GLN A 32 7.14 -56.33 2.98
CA GLN A 32 7.91 -57.58 2.82
C GLN A 32 8.74 -57.88 4.10
N PRO A 33 9.06 -59.15 4.42
CA PRO A 33 9.19 -59.59 5.81
C PRO A 33 10.64 -59.75 6.34
N GLY A 34 10.86 -59.46 7.63
CA GLY A 34 12.09 -59.85 8.33
C GLY A 34 12.25 -59.34 9.78
N HIS A 35 12.17 -60.25 10.76
CA HIS A 35 12.66 -60.15 12.16
C HIS A 35 12.08 -59.13 13.16
N GLN A 36 10.99 -59.56 13.82
CA GLN A 36 10.71 -59.55 15.29
C GLN A 36 11.49 -58.62 16.24
N SER A 37 10.76 -57.73 16.95
CA SER A 37 10.64 -57.81 18.43
C SER A 37 9.50 -56.95 19.03
N THR A 38 8.54 -57.61 19.68
CA THR A 38 7.77 -57.21 20.89
C THR A 38 7.23 -55.77 21.09
N GLY A 39 5.91 -55.64 21.33
CA GLY A 39 5.35 -54.53 22.14
C GLY A 39 3.94 -54.08 21.78
N THR A 40 2.93 -54.74 22.35
CA THR A 40 1.49 -54.40 22.31
C THR A 40 1.15 -52.92 22.56
N ASP A 41 0.42 -52.29 21.63
CA ASP A 41 -0.59 -51.22 21.92
C ASP A 41 -1.43 -50.81 20.68
N PHE A 42 -0.98 -51.08 19.45
CA PHE A 42 -1.65 -50.57 18.23
C PHE A 42 -3.01 -51.19 17.85
N ASP A 43 -3.33 -52.41 18.29
CA ASP A 43 -4.57 -53.09 17.89
C ASP A 43 -5.83 -52.55 18.61
N ALA A 44 -5.67 -51.84 19.74
CA ALA A 44 -6.78 -51.25 20.47
C ALA A 44 -7.35 -50.01 19.76
N ASP A 45 -6.48 -49.15 19.24
CA ASP A 45 -6.85 -47.91 18.55
C ASP A 45 -7.50 -48.18 17.18
N LEU A 46 -7.04 -49.22 16.46
CA LEU A 46 -7.65 -49.62 15.19
C LEU A 46 -9.05 -50.21 15.41
N ALA A 47 -9.24 -51.02 16.46
CA ALA A 47 -10.56 -51.53 16.83
C ALA A 47 -11.52 -50.40 17.25
N PHE A 48 -11.03 -49.40 17.98
CA PHE A 48 -11.82 -48.22 18.36
C PHE A 48 -12.20 -47.35 17.14
N ALA A 49 -11.26 -47.13 16.21
CA ALA A 49 -11.52 -46.37 14.98
C ALA A 49 -12.58 -47.04 14.09
N MET A 50 -12.48 -48.36 13.89
CA MET A 50 -13.48 -49.12 13.12
C MET A 50 -14.86 -49.12 13.82
N GLN A 51 -14.90 -49.19 15.15
CA GLN A 51 -16.14 -49.16 15.92
C GLN A 51 -16.79 -47.76 15.93
N LEU A 52 -16.02 -46.69 15.74
CA LEU A 52 -16.53 -45.33 15.61
C LEU A 52 -17.14 -45.07 14.22
N ASP A 53 -16.52 -45.60 13.16
CA ASP A 53 -17.01 -45.44 11.77
C ASP A 53 -18.32 -46.21 11.53
N ASP A 54 -18.46 -47.40 12.14
CA ASP A 54 -19.70 -48.19 12.11
C ASP A 54 -20.84 -47.51 12.92
N GLN A 55 -20.51 -46.74 13.97
CA GLN A 55 -21.47 -45.91 14.72
C GLN A 55 -21.85 -44.60 14.01
N LEU A 56 -21.02 -44.10 13.09
CA LEU A 56 -21.33 -42.94 12.26
C LEU A 56 -22.19 -43.32 11.06
N ASN A 57 -21.87 -44.42 10.37
CA ASN A 57 -22.63 -44.90 9.22
C ASN A 57 -24.02 -45.48 9.58
N SER A 58 -24.21 -45.96 10.81
CA SER A 58 -25.52 -46.46 11.30
C SER A 58 -26.51 -45.36 11.75
N ARG A 59 -26.13 -44.08 11.75
CA ARG A 59 -27.02 -42.95 12.12
C ARG A 59 -27.79 -42.30 10.96
N HIS A 60 -27.62 -42.78 9.73
CA HIS A 60 -28.31 -42.25 8.55
C HIS A 60 -29.48 -43.12 8.04
N HIS A 61 -30.19 -43.83 8.91
CA HIS A 61 -31.55 -44.32 8.64
C HIS A 61 -32.40 -44.42 9.91
N ILE A 62 -33.71 -44.10 9.81
CA ILE A 62 -34.74 -44.12 10.88
C ILE A 62 -34.58 -42.95 11.88
N SER A 63 -35.56 -42.10 12.19
CA SER A 63 -36.99 -42.02 11.81
C SER A 63 -37.44 -40.56 11.76
N ALA A 64 -38.26 -40.22 10.75
CA ALA A 64 -39.17 -39.07 10.80
C ALA A 64 -40.57 -39.54 10.39
N LEU A 65 -41.34 -39.99 11.39
CA LEU A 65 -42.75 -40.34 11.28
C LEU A 65 -43.52 -39.49 12.29
N GLU A 66 -44.18 -38.44 11.81
CA GLU A 66 -45.45 -37.93 12.35
C GLU A 66 -46.15 -37.06 11.28
N SER A 67 -47.48 -36.99 11.35
CA SER A 67 -48.37 -36.81 10.19
C SER A 67 -48.86 -35.36 9.95
N PRO A 68 -49.45 -35.05 8.77
CA PRO A 68 -49.83 -33.68 8.39
C PRO A 68 -51.30 -33.34 8.68
N PHE A 69 -51.56 -32.12 9.17
CA PHE A 69 -52.83 -31.36 9.21
C PHE A 69 -52.46 -29.93 9.73
N ASP A 70 -53.04 -28.79 9.33
CA ASP A 70 -54.16 -28.49 8.42
C ASP A 70 -53.79 -27.35 7.47
N GLU A 71 -54.27 -27.41 6.21
CA GLU A 71 -54.43 -26.25 5.33
C GLU A 71 -55.89 -25.80 5.38
N ASP A 72 -56.17 -24.56 5.80
CA ASP A 72 -57.48 -23.94 5.58
C ASP A 72 -57.38 -22.91 4.44
N SER A 73 -58.00 -23.25 3.32
CA SER A 73 -58.23 -22.37 2.18
C SER A 73 -59.62 -21.76 2.25
N GLU A 74 -59.76 -20.46 2.05
CA GLU A 74 -60.98 -19.91 1.44
C GLU A 74 -60.64 -19.17 0.15
N GLN A 75 -61.42 -19.49 -0.88
CA GLN A 75 -61.35 -18.95 -2.22
C GLN A 75 -62.15 -17.64 -2.28
N ASP A 76 -61.90 -16.79 -3.28
CA ASP A 76 -62.98 -16.59 -4.26
C ASP A 76 -62.53 -15.98 -5.59
N GLN A 77 -63.24 -16.43 -6.62
CA GLN A 77 -63.28 -15.97 -8.01
C GLN A 77 -64.11 -14.65 -8.07
N GLU A 78 -64.23 -13.84 -9.13
CA GLU A 78 -63.85 -13.93 -10.54
C GLU A 78 -63.88 -12.52 -11.21
N LEU A 79 -63.32 -12.40 -12.42
CA LEU A 79 -63.71 -11.49 -13.55
C LEU A 79 -64.43 -10.14 -13.27
N SER A 80 -63.85 -9.01 -13.71
CA SER A 80 -64.15 -8.42 -15.04
C SER A 80 -63.59 -7.00 -15.32
N ASN A 81 -62.81 -6.94 -16.39
CA ASN A 81 -62.51 -5.88 -17.36
C ASN A 81 -63.26 -4.51 -17.42
N LEU A 82 -62.49 -3.51 -17.91
CA LEU A 82 -62.83 -2.24 -18.59
C LEU A 82 -63.04 -0.95 -17.74
N GLY A 83 -62.34 0.12 -18.13
CA GLY A 83 -62.42 1.49 -17.57
C GLY A 83 -63.41 2.38 -18.36
N PRO A 84 -63.11 3.68 -18.66
CA PRO A 84 -61.87 4.44 -18.44
C PRO A 84 -62.09 5.88 -17.87
N ASP A 85 -60.99 6.66 -17.87
CA ASP A 85 -60.89 8.14 -17.93
C ASP A 85 -61.48 9.03 -16.80
N GLY A 86 -60.69 10.05 -16.38
CA GLY A 86 -61.17 11.05 -15.43
C GLY A 86 -60.13 11.93 -14.73
N GLU A 87 -59.01 12.31 -15.36
CA GLU A 87 -58.24 13.46 -14.88
C GLU A 87 -59.09 14.75 -15.06
N PRO A 88 -58.98 15.77 -14.17
CA PRO A 88 -57.83 16.67 -14.37
C PRO A 88 -57.20 17.25 -13.08
N SER A 89 -55.90 17.47 -13.18
CA SER A 89 -55.14 18.44 -12.39
C SER A 89 -55.65 19.88 -12.62
N ILE A 90 -55.37 20.82 -11.68
CA ILE A 90 -54.70 22.12 -11.91
C ILE A 90 -55.02 23.18 -10.83
N ARG A 91 -53.96 23.78 -10.25
CA ARG A 91 -53.87 25.05 -9.45
C ARG A 91 -54.67 25.11 -8.13
N GLY A 92 -54.20 25.81 -7.10
CA GLY A 92 -52.92 26.51 -6.93
C GLY A 92 -52.91 27.46 -5.73
N GLY A 93 -51.71 27.88 -5.30
CA GLY A 93 -51.40 29.08 -4.48
C GLY A 93 -52.36 29.53 -3.37
N GLY A 94 -51.93 29.43 -2.10
CA GLY A 94 -52.60 30.08 -0.97
C GLY A 94 -51.71 30.18 0.27
N ARG A 95 -51.19 31.38 0.58
CA ARG A 95 -50.35 31.66 1.75
C ARG A 95 -51.20 32.17 2.92
N LEU A 96 -50.73 31.87 4.14
CA LEU A 96 -50.95 32.60 5.41
C LEU A 96 -52.37 32.57 6.03
N GLY A 97 -52.39 32.40 7.35
CA GLY A 97 -53.61 32.51 8.17
C GLY A 97 -53.45 31.83 9.54
N LYS A 98 -52.89 32.56 10.53
CA LYS A 98 -53.02 32.18 11.95
C LYS A 98 -54.38 32.67 12.47
N GLU A 99 -54.98 31.91 13.37
CA GLU A 99 -55.75 32.33 14.58
C GLU A 99 -56.58 31.10 15.02
N SER A 100 -56.32 30.42 16.14
CA SER A 100 -56.53 30.81 17.55
C SER A 100 -57.98 31.15 17.91
N GLY A 101 -58.75 30.12 18.31
CA GLY A 101 -60.06 30.26 18.95
C GLY A 101 -60.27 29.19 20.03
N LYS A 102 -60.51 29.60 21.27
CA LYS A 102 -60.76 28.72 22.43
C LYS A 102 -62.24 28.73 22.81
N SER A 103 -62.85 27.56 23.01
CA SER A 103 -63.82 27.26 24.08
C SER A 103 -64.26 25.79 23.95
N ASN A 104 -63.84 24.89 24.85
CA ASN A 104 -64.53 24.57 26.10
C ASN A 104 -66.01 24.17 25.95
N TYR A 105 -66.27 22.87 25.93
CA TYR A 105 -67.39 22.27 26.64
C TYR A 105 -66.88 21.03 27.40
N HIS A 106 -67.22 20.92 28.68
CA HIS A 106 -67.01 19.71 29.48
C HIS A 106 -68.26 18.82 29.37
N ASP A 107 -68.08 17.52 29.17
CA ASP A 107 -68.77 16.53 30.01
C ASP A 107 -67.99 15.21 30.11
N HIS A 108 -68.33 14.38 31.10
CA HIS A 108 -67.59 13.23 31.56
C HIS A 108 -68.13 11.90 30.99
N ARG A 109 -67.25 11.01 30.51
CA ARG A 109 -66.92 9.75 31.22
C ARG A 109 -65.87 8.88 30.52
N ARG A 110 -65.00 8.35 31.39
CA ARG A 110 -64.03 7.25 31.26
C ARG A 110 -64.35 6.22 30.15
N HIS A 111 -63.33 5.84 29.38
CA HIS A 111 -62.74 4.49 29.44
C HIS A 111 -61.27 4.53 28.97
N HIS A 112 -60.38 3.83 29.68
CA HIS A 112 -58.99 3.64 29.24
C HIS A 112 -58.92 2.47 28.25
N SER A 113 -58.30 2.70 27.09
CA SER A 113 -57.68 1.64 26.29
C SER A 113 -56.34 2.13 25.75
N SER A 114 -55.25 1.58 26.26
CA SER A 114 -53.89 1.91 25.85
C SER A 114 -53.57 1.29 24.49
N SER A 115 -53.55 2.10 23.43
CA SER A 115 -53.10 1.66 22.11
C SER A 115 -51.60 1.40 22.12
N VAL A 116 -51.20 0.13 22.13
CA VAL A 116 -49.82 -0.31 21.92
C VAL A 116 -49.44 0.03 20.48
N SER A 117 -48.57 1.02 20.29
CA SER A 117 -48.04 1.34 18.96
C SER A 117 -47.01 0.29 18.55
N THR A 118 -47.42 -0.61 17.65
CA THR A 118 -46.54 -1.59 16.99
C THR A 118 -45.51 -0.87 16.11
N SER A 119 -44.30 -0.65 16.64
CA SER A 119 -43.24 0.04 15.89
C SER A 119 -42.60 -0.90 14.86
N SER A 120 -42.73 -0.58 13.58
CA SER A 120 -41.99 -1.22 12.48
C SER A 120 -40.48 -1.27 12.74
N PRO A 121 -39.75 -2.25 12.18
CA PRO A 121 -38.32 -2.43 12.44
C PRO A 121 -37.49 -1.34 11.78
N ARG A 122 -37.31 -0.20 12.46
CA ARG A 122 -36.37 0.85 12.02
C ARG A 122 -34.96 0.25 11.90
N ILE A 123 -34.49 0.15 10.67
CA ILE A 123 -33.08 0.00 10.27
C ILE A 123 -32.44 1.38 10.45
N PHE A 124 -31.25 1.45 11.06
CA PHE A 124 -30.53 2.72 11.20
C PHE A 124 -29.92 3.11 9.85
N ALA A 125 -30.34 4.25 9.30
CA ALA A 125 -29.86 4.75 8.02
C ALA A 125 -28.50 5.45 8.17
N THR A 126 -28.17 5.93 9.38
CA THR A 126 -26.89 6.58 9.67
C THR A 126 -26.28 6.09 11.00
N PHE A 127 -24.96 6.21 11.12
CA PHE A 127 -24.26 6.01 12.40
C PHE A 127 -24.76 6.97 13.50
N ALA A 128 -25.11 8.22 13.14
CA ALA A 128 -25.62 9.20 14.10
C ALA A 128 -26.98 8.81 14.72
N GLU A 129 -27.88 8.22 13.93
CA GLU A 129 -29.13 7.64 14.44
C GLU A 129 -28.88 6.50 15.42
N PHE A 130 -27.94 5.61 15.10
CA PHE A 130 -27.57 4.49 15.95
C PHE A 130 -26.95 4.97 17.28
N ALA A 131 -25.98 5.90 17.23
CA ALA A 131 -25.37 6.49 18.42
C ALA A 131 -26.42 7.17 19.32
N THR A 132 -27.34 7.92 18.70
CA THR A 132 -28.48 8.56 19.40
C THR A 132 -29.43 7.53 20.02
N HIS A 133 -29.75 6.45 19.30
CA HIS A 133 -30.59 5.36 19.79
C HIS A 133 -30.01 4.74 21.05
N MET A 134 -28.71 4.41 21.06
CA MET A 134 -28.05 3.80 22.22
C MET A 134 -28.02 4.72 23.44
N GLN A 135 -27.68 6.00 23.28
CA GLN A 135 -27.70 6.98 24.37
C GLN A 135 -29.12 7.20 24.94
N SER A 136 -30.16 6.93 24.15
CA SER A 136 -31.55 6.99 24.60
C SER A 136 -32.02 5.74 25.38
N GLN A 137 -31.25 4.66 25.40
CA GLN A 137 -31.68 3.38 26.00
C GLN A 137 -31.71 3.42 27.52
N LYS A 138 -32.80 2.89 28.07
CA LYS A 138 -33.12 2.90 29.49
C LYS A 138 -33.26 1.48 30.02
N CYS A 139 -32.89 1.29 31.28
CA CYS A 139 -33.07 0.03 31.98
C CYS A 139 -34.55 -0.38 32.04
N ALA A 140 -34.82 -1.64 31.69
CA ALA A 140 -36.14 -2.27 31.70
C ALA A 140 -36.83 -2.32 33.08
N LYS A 141 -36.16 -1.93 34.18
CA LYS A 141 -36.70 -1.95 35.55
C LYS A 141 -36.83 -0.55 36.16
N CYS A 142 -35.77 0.25 36.14
CA CYS A 142 -35.75 1.55 36.83
C CYS A 142 -35.68 2.77 35.90
N SER A 143 -35.76 2.55 34.58
CA SER A 143 -35.72 3.59 33.53
C SER A 143 -34.49 4.52 33.52
N SER A 144 -33.42 4.21 34.28
CA SER A 144 -32.15 4.95 34.16
C SER A 144 -31.45 4.62 32.86
N THR A 145 -30.80 5.61 32.25
CA THR A 145 -29.98 5.45 31.06
C THR A 145 -28.87 4.42 31.28
N LEU A 146 -28.69 3.50 30.32
CA LEU A 146 -27.69 2.43 30.41
C LEU A 146 -26.27 2.92 30.10
N ILE A 147 -26.14 3.77 29.06
CA ILE A 147 -24.88 4.36 28.59
C ILE A 147 -25.06 5.88 28.55
N GLN A 148 -24.31 6.59 29.39
CA GLN A 148 -24.42 8.04 29.58
C GLN A 148 -23.25 8.78 28.94
N ASN A 149 -22.07 8.18 28.94
CA ASN A 149 -20.82 8.81 28.49
C ASN A 149 -19.82 7.77 27.95
N GLN A 150 -18.74 8.28 27.36
CA GLN A 150 -17.63 7.49 26.83
C GLN A 150 -17.04 6.48 27.84
N LYS A 151 -16.80 6.90 29.09
CA LYS A 151 -16.17 6.06 30.11
C LYS A 151 -16.99 4.80 30.42
N ASP A 152 -18.32 4.86 30.29
CA ASP A 152 -19.18 3.68 30.46
C ASP A 152 -18.82 2.54 29.49
N ILE A 153 -18.34 2.88 28.29
CA ILE A 153 -17.91 1.92 27.25
C ILE A 153 -16.48 1.47 27.47
N GLU A 154 -15.60 2.38 27.87
CA GLU A 154 -14.22 2.03 28.21
C GLU A 154 -14.17 1.06 29.39
N ASP A 155 -14.98 1.29 30.43
CA ASP A 155 -15.06 0.41 31.60
C ASP A 155 -15.70 -0.95 31.22
N LEU A 156 -16.70 -0.97 30.34
CA LEU A 156 -17.30 -2.21 29.79
C LEU A 156 -16.26 -3.04 29.02
N PHE A 157 -15.54 -2.41 28.08
CA PHE A 157 -14.53 -3.09 27.26
C PHE A 157 -13.33 -3.55 28.10
N LYS A 158 -12.88 -2.78 29.09
CA LYS A 158 -11.88 -3.22 30.08
C LYS A 158 -12.36 -4.43 30.89
N GLY A 159 -13.65 -4.49 31.23
CA GLY A 159 -14.25 -5.65 31.88
C GLY A 159 -14.20 -6.90 31.00
N TRP A 160 -14.49 -6.76 29.69
CA TRP A 160 -14.35 -7.85 28.72
C TRP A 160 -12.89 -8.33 28.58
N LEU A 161 -11.94 -7.41 28.46
CA LEU A 161 -10.51 -7.74 28.34
C LEU A 161 -9.90 -8.40 29.59
N THR A 162 -10.43 -8.08 30.77
CA THR A 162 -9.96 -8.69 32.04
C THR A 162 -10.72 -9.96 32.43
N GLY A 163 -11.62 -10.46 31.56
CA GLY A 163 -12.43 -11.65 31.83
C GLY A 163 -13.50 -11.46 32.92
N GLN A 164 -13.82 -10.22 33.29
CA GLN A 164 -14.81 -9.88 34.32
C GLN A 164 -16.27 -9.94 33.81
N GLY A 165 -16.50 -10.42 32.59
CA GLY A 165 -17.83 -10.62 32.00
C GLY A 165 -17.77 -11.23 30.60
N LEU A 166 -18.93 -11.59 30.04
CA LEU A 166 -19.07 -12.05 28.66
C LEU A 166 -19.06 -10.88 27.69
N VAL A 167 -18.65 -11.10 26.44
CA VAL A 167 -18.76 -10.11 25.35
C VAL A 167 -20.20 -10.11 24.85
N GLU A 168 -21.07 -9.33 25.51
CA GLU A 168 -22.52 -9.47 25.34
C GLU A 168 -23.30 -8.17 25.11
N SER A 169 -24.48 -8.30 24.48
CA SER A 169 -25.40 -7.18 24.27
C SER A 169 -26.21 -6.75 25.50
N LEU A 170 -26.06 -7.45 26.63
CA LEU A 170 -26.75 -7.21 27.90
C LEU A 170 -25.82 -6.41 28.83
N VAL A 171 -26.31 -5.31 29.40
CA VAL A 171 -25.52 -4.48 30.32
C VAL A 171 -26.20 -4.42 31.68
N ASN A 172 -25.39 -4.53 32.74
CA ASN A 172 -25.82 -4.35 34.12
C ASN A 172 -26.18 -2.88 34.38
N CYS A 173 -27.45 -2.61 34.67
CA CYS A 173 -27.90 -1.27 35.01
C CYS A 173 -27.25 -0.75 36.32
N LYS A 174 -26.42 0.29 36.23
CA LYS A 174 -25.67 0.90 37.36
C LYS A 174 -26.52 1.29 38.57
N ARG A 175 -27.84 1.49 38.41
CA ARG A 175 -28.79 1.85 39.49
C ARG A 175 -29.45 0.66 40.19
N CYS A 176 -29.60 -0.49 39.54
CA CYS A 176 -30.43 -1.60 40.06
C CYS A 176 -30.00 -3.00 39.62
N SER A 177 -28.78 -3.13 39.07
CA SER A 177 -28.11 -4.37 38.63
C SER A 177 -28.96 -5.30 37.76
N THR A 178 -29.95 -4.77 37.05
CA THR A 178 -30.81 -5.55 36.16
C THR A 178 -30.20 -5.58 34.77
N LEU A 179 -29.84 -6.78 34.29
CA LEU A 179 -29.43 -7.02 32.91
C LEU A 179 -30.51 -6.54 31.94
N THR A 180 -30.13 -5.64 31.04
CA THR A 180 -31.01 -5.09 30.00
C THR A 180 -30.24 -5.09 28.68
N CYS A 181 -30.87 -5.52 27.58
CA CYS A 181 -30.23 -5.47 26.26
C CYS A 181 -30.18 -4.03 25.76
N VAL A 182 -28.98 -3.54 25.38
CA VAL A 182 -28.80 -2.20 24.80
C VAL A 182 -29.43 -2.10 23.40
N GLY A 183 -29.65 -3.23 22.71
CA GLY A 183 -30.29 -3.24 21.40
C GLY A 183 -31.81 -2.98 21.44
N CYS A 184 -32.54 -3.70 22.30
CA CYS A 184 -34.01 -3.72 22.33
C CYS A 184 -34.65 -3.22 23.64
N GLY A 185 -33.88 -3.00 24.71
CA GLY A 185 -34.40 -2.60 26.01
C GLY A 185 -35.09 -3.73 26.81
N SER A 186 -35.12 -4.97 26.30
CA SER A 186 -35.74 -6.12 26.98
C SER A 186 -34.83 -6.77 28.03
N ARG A 187 -35.42 -7.59 28.92
CA ARG A 187 -34.71 -8.45 29.88
C ARG A 187 -34.53 -9.88 29.33
N PRO A 188 -33.58 -10.68 29.82
CA PRO A 188 -33.34 -12.04 29.32
C PRO A 188 -34.52 -13.03 29.45
N LEU A 189 -35.48 -12.77 30.34
CA LEU A 189 -36.58 -13.69 30.67
C LEU A 189 -37.75 -13.68 29.67
N GLU A 190 -37.78 -12.76 28.70
CA GLU A 190 -38.90 -12.59 27.76
C GLU A 190 -38.57 -13.08 26.34
N LYS A 191 -38.66 -14.40 26.14
CA LYS A 191 -38.86 -15.10 24.84
C LYS A 191 -37.95 -14.70 23.65
N LYS A 192 -36.64 -14.52 23.86
CA LYS A 192 -35.64 -14.70 22.79
C LYS A 192 -34.41 -15.41 23.32
N LEU A 193 -34.03 -16.54 22.71
CA LEU A 193 -32.70 -17.12 22.92
C LEU A 193 -31.68 -16.05 22.50
N ALA A 194 -30.73 -15.74 23.39
CA ALA A 194 -29.55 -15.02 22.97
C ALA A 194 -28.76 -15.94 22.03
N THR A 195 -28.34 -15.44 20.88
CA THR A 195 -27.36 -16.15 20.07
C THR A 195 -26.06 -16.16 20.87
N GLU A 196 -25.47 -17.35 21.06
CA GLU A 196 -24.17 -17.54 21.69
C GLU A 196 -23.24 -18.23 20.69
N ILE A 197 -22.05 -17.66 20.53
CA ILE A 197 -20.95 -18.25 19.74
C ILE A 197 -19.67 -18.21 20.58
N ASN A 198 -18.74 -19.12 20.30
CA ASN A 198 -17.44 -19.17 20.97
C ASN A 198 -16.33 -18.86 19.97
N VAL A 199 -15.59 -17.77 20.22
CA VAL A 199 -14.52 -17.29 19.34
C VAL A 199 -13.22 -17.27 20.14
N GLN A 200 -12.27 -18.12 19.78
CA GLN A 200 -10.97 -18.27 20.46
C GLN A 200 -11.08 -18.48 21.99
N GLY A 201 -12.11 -19.20 22.45
CA GLY A 201 -12.38 -19.45 23.87
C GLY A 201 -13.21 -18.36 24.56
N THR A 202 -13.49 -17.24 23.88
CA THR A 202 -14.35 -16.16 24.38
C THR A 202 -15.79 -16.36 23.90
N LYS A 203 -16.75 -16.37 24.82
CA LYS A 203 -18.18 -16.41 24.49
C LYS A 203 -18.67 -15.01 24.10
N LEU A 204 -19.20 -14.88 22.89
CA LEU A 204 -19.86 -13.68 22.39
C LEU A 204 -21.37 -13.94 22.35
N THR A 205 -22.20 -13.02 22.87
CA THR A 205 -23.66 -13.20 22.88
C THR A 205 -24.48 -11.97 22.49
N TRP A 206 -25.62 -12.17 21.83
CA TRP A 206 -26.56 -11.07 21.56
C TRP A 206 -28.04 -11.50 21.54
N CYS A 207 -28.90 -10.61 22.03
CA CYS A 207 -30.35 -10.85 22.13
C CYS A 207 -31.13 -10.54 20.83
N CYS A 208 -30.61 -9.64 19.99
CA CYS A 208 -31.26 -9.25 18.73
C CYS A 208 -30.26 -8.57 17.77
N SER A 209 -30.68 -8.28 16.53
CA SER A 209 -29.87 -7.59 15.52
C SER A 209 -29.34 -6.23 15.98
N ARG A 210 -30.11 -5.46 16.76
CA ARG A 210 -29.65 -4.21 17.39
C ARG A 210 -28.64 -4.46 18.51
N GLY A 211 -28.73 -5.61 19.19
CA GLY A 211 -27.76 -6.06 20.17
C GLY A 211 -26.43 -6.45 19.52
N ARG A 212 -26.46 -7.22 18.42
CA ARG A 212 -25.28 -7.53 17.59
C ARG A 212 -24.58 -6.26 17.12
N LEU A 213 -25.34 -5.27 16.63
CA LEU A 213 -24.83 -3.96 16.21
C LEU A 213 -24.14 -3.19 17.37
N PHE A 214 -24.71 -3.24 18.58
CA PHE A 214 -24.07 -2.69 19.79
C PHE A 214 -22.75 -3.40 20.14
N VAL A 215 -22.68 -4.74 20.05
CA VAL A 215 -21.44 -5.48 20.32
C VAL A 215 -20.34 -5.11 19.31
N ILE A 216 -20.66 -5.06 18.01
CA ILE A 216 -19.73 -4.59 16.96
C ILE A 216 -19.19 -3.19 17.31
N TRP A 217 -20.08 -2.25 17.63
CA TRP A 217 -19.70 -0.88 17.98
C TRP A 217 -18.79 -0.80 19.20
N ALA A 218 -19.12 -1.53 20.27
CA ALA A 218 -18.34 -1.52 21.52
C ALA A 218 -16.93 -2.09 21.31
N ILE A 219 -16.81 -3.15 20.50
CA ILE A 219 -15.53 -3.73 20.10
C ILE A 219 -14.70 -2.74 19.27
N LEU A 220 -15.30 -2.10 18.27
CA LEU A 220 -14.61 -1.09 17.45
C LEU A 220 -14.17 0.12 18.28
N CYS A 221 -15.00 0.60 19.22
CA CYS A 221 -14.63 1.68 20.14
C CYS A 221 -13.46 1.32 21.07
N GLY A 222 -13.47 0.10 21.60
CA GLY A 222 -12.39 -0.40 22.47
C GLY A 222 -11.08 -0.62 21.72
N PHE A 223 -11.16 -1.15 20.49
CA PHE A 223 -10.04 -1.25 19.56
C PHE A 223 -9.44 0.13 19.25
N ASP A 224 -10.29 1.06 18.82
CA ASP A 224 -9.91 2.43 18.49
C ASP A 224 -9.17 3.13 19.64
N GLN A 225 -9.65 2.95 20.88
CA GLN A 225 -8.99 3.52 22.06
C GLN A 225 -7.57 2.96 22.23
N GLN A 226 -7.39 1.63 22.17
CA GLN A 226 -6.06 1.03 22.32
C GLN A 226 -5.13 1.40 21.17
N TYR A 227 -5.62 1.40 19.93
CA TYR A 227 -4.86 1.81 18.75
C TYR A 227 -4.34 3.24 18.90
N CYS A 228 -5.22 4.20 19.21
CA CYS A 228 -4.83 5.61 19.35
C CYS A 228 -3.86 5.84 20.51
N VAL A 229 -4.03 5.15 21.65
CA VAL A 229 -3.10 5.24 22.79
C VAL A 229 -1.72 4.67 22.43
N GLY A 230 -1.65 3.52 21.73
CA GLY A 230 -0.39 2.94 21.25
C GLY A 230 0.36 3.89 20.33
N ARG A 231 -0.34 4.45 19.33
CA ARG A 231 0.19 5.44 18.39
C ARG A 231 0.71 6.71 19.08
N GLN A 232 0.01 7.21 20.09
CA GLN A 232 0.49 8.35 20.89
C GLN A 232 1.74 8.02 21.72
N GLN A 233 1.86 6.79 22.24
CA GLN A 233 3.07 6.33 22.92
C GLN A 233 4.26 6.15 21.97
N GLU A 234 4.05 5.79 20.72
CA GLU A 234 5.08 5.78 19.67
C GLU A 234 5.50 7.19 19.25
N ALA A 235 4.53 8.09 19.05
CA ALA A 235 4.76 9.49 18.69
C ALA A 235 5.51 10.26 19.80
N THR A 236 5.23 9.97 21.08
CA THR A 236 5.95 10.60 22.20
C THR A 236 7.38 10.06 22.37
N LYS A 237 7.63 8.77 22.10
CA LYS A 237 9.00 8.20 22.05
C LYS A 237 9.84 8.80 20.92
N THR A 238 9.21 9.22 19.82
CA THR A 238 9.89 9.82 18.65
C THR A 238 9.91 11.36 18.70
N GLY A 239 9.05 11.99 19.50
CA GLY A 239 8.83 13.44 19.54
C GLY A 239 9.71 14.24 20.52
N THR A 240 10.55 13.62 21.33
CA THR A 240 11.42 14.32 22.32
C THR A 240 12.61 15.08 21.70
N GLY A 241 12.69 15.18 20.37
CA GLY A 241 13.76 15.87 19.66
C GLY A 241 13.31 16.62 18.41
N ARG A 242 12.50 17.68 18.53
CA ARG A 242 12.44 18.78 17.54
C ARG A 242 11.67 20.03 18.03
N ARG A 243 12.41 21.13 18.22
CA ARG A 243 11.93 22.50 17.95
C ARG A 243 12.94 23.12 16.98
N GLY A 244 12.49 23.61 15.83
CA GLY A 244 13.31 24.39 14.90
C GLY A 244 13.44 23.78 13.49
N ASN A 245 12.88 24.51 12.53
CA ASN A 245 13.10 24.48 11.07
C ASN A 245 12.64 23.29 10.21
N THR A 246 12.27 23.69 8.99
CA THR A 246 11.60 22.94 7.93
C THR A 246 12.59 22.36 6.92
N SER A 247 12.69 21.04 6.86
CA SER A 247 13.01 20.30 5.64
C SER A 247 12.53 18.85 5.77
N SER A 248 11.93 18.33 4.70
CA SER A 248 11.28 17.02 4.68
C SER A 248 12.32 15.90 4.60
N GLY A 249 12.45 15.09 5.65
CA GLY A 249 13.36 13.93 5.68
C GLY A 249 12.62 12.65 6.04
N ILE A 250 12.79 11.61 5.22
CA ILE A 250 12.24 10.27 5.43
C ILE A 250 12.96 9.63 6.63
N GLY A 251 12.21 9.27 7.67
CA GLY A 251 12.77 8.74 8.91
C GLY A 251 12.93 7.21 8.88
N TYR A 252 14.16 6.73 8.78
CA TYR A 252 14.51 5.38 9.20
C TYR A 252 14.79 5.35 10.71
N GLY A 253 14.39 4.27 11.39
CA GLY A 253 14.36 4.19 12.85
C GLY A 253 15.76 4.15 13.49
N GLY A 254 16.21 5.27 14.08
CA GLY A 254 17.42 5.36 14.88
C GLY A 254 17.15 5.20 16.38
N ASN A 255 17.63 4.10 16.97
CA ASN A 255 17.44 3.78 18.39
C ASN A 255 18.50 4.50 19.26
N ASN A 256 18.12 5.55 19.99
CA ASN A 256 19.06 6.31 20.84
C ASN A 256 18.75 6.17 22.35
N TYR A 257 19.79 5.85 23.12
CA TYR A 257 19.76 5.72 24.57
C TYR A 257 19.50 7.07 25.24
N PHE A 258 18.62 7.10 26.25
CA PHE A 258 18.61 8.15 27.28
C PHE A 258 19.04 7.56 28.62
N GLY A 259 20.01 8.20 29.27
CA GLY A 259 20.31 7.97 30.69
C GLY A 259 19.15 8.50 31.54
N VAL A 260 18.76 7.74 32.56
CA VAL A 260 17.60 8.06 33.41
C VAL A 260 18.05 8.79 34.67
N GLY A 261 17.49 9.99 34.89
CA GLY A 261 17.43 10.66 36.20
C GLY A 261 16.00 10.58 36.76
N PRO A 262 15.78 10.40 38.09
CA PRO A 262 14.49 9.94 38.61
C PRO A 262 13.69 10.96 39.46
N ASP A 263 12.38 10.68 39.57
CA ASP A 263 11.38 11.04 40.60
C ASP A 263 10.14 10.14 40.29
N PHE A 264 9.20 9.72 41.15
CA PHE A 264 8.88 9.77 42.59
C PHE A 264 8.03 8.48 42.85
N ILE A 265 7.89 7.85 44.03
CA ILE A 265 8.54 7.96 45.36
C ILE A 265 8.34 6.59 46.08
N GLY A 266 9.17 6.22 47.06
CA GLY A 266 8.95 5.06 47.94
C GLY A 266 10.07 4.97 49.00
N PRO A 267 9.78 4.89 50.31
CA PRO A 267 10.82 5.07 51.34
C PRO A 267 11.57 3.78 51.66
N ASP A 268 12.87 3.87 51.93
CA ASP A 268 13.43 3.48 53.24
C ASP A 268 14.94 3.83 53.40
N TYR A 269 15.22 4.54 54.49
CA TYR A 269 16.37 4.44 55.40
C TYR A 269 17.86 4.50 54.96
N VAL A 270 18.53 5.50 55.56
CA VAL A 270 19.94 5.58 56.06
C VAL A 270 21.00 6.39 55.27
N HIS A 271 21.67 7.28 56.02
CA HIS A 271 22.72 8.23 55.63
C HIS A 271 24.13 7.61 55.52
N GLY A 272 25.01 8.21 54.70
CA GLY A 272 26.48 8.06 54.77
C GLY A 272 27.20 8.87 53.68
N PRO A 273 28.24 9.70 53.98
CA PRO A 273 28.67 10.78 53.07
C PRO A 273 29.90 10.48 52.22
N PHE A 274 30.06 11.24 51.12
CA PHE A 274 31.32 11.38 50.36
C PHE A 274 31.77 12.84 50.29
N HIS A 275 33.02 13.09 50.69
CA HIS A 275 33.84 14.19 50.12
C HIS A 275 34.18 13.79 48.66
N GLY A 276 34.43 14.66 47.67
CA GLY A 276 34.68 16.09 47.67
C GLY A 276 36.08 16.39 47.10
N GLY A 277 36.19 16.79 45.82
CA GLY A 277 37.37 17.54 45.34
C GLY A 277 37.92 17.33 43.91
N VAL A 278 37.91 18.43 43.14
CA VAL A 278 39.02 18.99 42.32
C VAL A 278 39.31 18.46 40.89
N PHE A 279 39.69 19.43 40.05
CA PHE A 279 39.96 19.40 38.60
C PHE A 279 41.37 18.92 38.19
N GLY A 280 41.53 18.53 36.91
CA GLY A 280 42.83 18.45 36.22
C GLY A 280 42.71 18.32 34.70
N TYR A 281 43.44 19.15 33.93
CA TYR A 281 43.54 19.08 32.47
C TYR A 281 44.79 18.26 32.03
N GLY A 282 44.71 17.53 30.91
CA GLY A 282 45.91 17.16 30.15
C GLY A 282 45.86 15.89 29.28
N GLY A 283 46.31 16.01 28.02
CA GLY A 283 47.09 14.98 27.32
C GLY A 283 46.36 13.75 26.75
N GLY A 284 46.20 13.70 25.42
CA GLY A 284 45.51 12.61 24.73
C GLY A 284 46.22 11.25 24.65
N LEU A 285 45.40 10.22 24.41
CA LEU A 285 45.70 8.93 23.78
C LEU A 285 44.38 8.44 23.11
N PRO A 286 44.41 7.65 22.03
CA PRO A 286 43.20 7.28 21.29
C PRO A 286 42.32 6.33 22.12
N SER A 287 41.05 6.69 22.30
CA SER A 287 40.13 5.92 23.14
C SER A 287 39.83 4.55 22.52
N ARG A 288 39.76 3.54 23.38
CA ARG A 288 39.45 2.15 23.00
C ARG A 288 38.09 2.06 22.33
N TYR A 289 37.97 1.16 21.36
CA TYR A 289 36.70 0.59 20.94
C TYR A 289 35.93 0.09 22.19
N SER A 290 34.86 0.79 22.56
CA SER A 290 33.95 0.35 23.60
C SER A 290 33.01 -0.69 23.02
N TYR A 291 33.43 -1.95 23.11
CA TYR A 291 32.59 -3.09 22.77
C TYR A 291 31.39 -3.11 23.72
N ARG A 292 30.20 -2.67 23.27
CA ARG A 292 28.97 -2.84 24.05
C ARG A 292 28.69 -4.35 24.22
N PRO A 293 28.41 -4.83 25.44
CA PRO A 293 28.03 -6.23 25.62
C PRO A 293 26.76 -6.56 24.82
N ALA A 294 26.76 -7.68 24.09
CA ALA A 294 25.60 -8.14 23.31
C ALA A 294 24.31 -8.27 24.16
N HIS A 295 24.50 -8.57 25.45
CA HIS A 295 23.44 -8.82 26.43
C HIS A 295 22.45 -7.66 26.66
N GLU A 296 22.81 -6.39 26.38
CA GLU A 296 21.86 -5.27 26.42
C GLU A 296 21.00 -5.17 25.15
N GLN A 297 21.58 -5.49 23.97
CA GLN A 297 20.85 -5.43 22.71
C GLN A 297 19.75 -6.49 22.64
N ASP A 298 20.02 -7.69 23.18
CA ASP A 298 19.06 -8.79 23.22
C ASP A 298 17.86 -8.50 24.13
N GLN A 299 18.07 -7.87 25.30
CA GLN A 299 16.95 -7.46 26.16
C GLN A 299 16.01 -6.45 25.48
N GLY A 300 16.56 -5.52 24.71
CA GLY A 300 15.78 -4.59 23.90
C GLY A 300 14.95 -5.30 22.82
N LYS A 301 15.57 -6.25 22.10
CA LYS A 301 14.90 -7.06 21.07
C LYS A 301 13.79 -7.93 21.66
N ILE A 302 14.05 -8.64 22.76
CA ILE A 302 13.06 -9.48 23.46
C ILE A 302 11.87 -8.64 23.95
N LYS A 303 12.13 -7.45 24.53
CA LYS A 303 11.06 -6.54 24.97
C LYS A 303 10.20 -6.04 23.81
N ALA A 304 10.80 -5.75 22.66
CA ALA A 304 10.08 -5.35 21.45
C ALA A 304 9.23 -6.51 20.89
N GLN A 305 9.80 -7.71 20.78
CA GLN A 305 9.08 -8.92 20.33
C GLN A 305 7.91 -9.28 21.25
N ASN A 306 8.09 -9.19 22.56
CA ASN A 306 7.00 -9.42 23.52
C ASN A 306 5.88 -8.37 23.38
N ALA A 307 6.22 -7.09 23.19
CA ALA A 307 5.23 -6.04 22.93
C ALA A 307 4.48 -6.24 21.61
N GLN A 308 5.18 -6.67 20.55
CA GLN A 308 4.59 -7.02 19.26
C GLN A 308 3.65 -8.23 19.40
N SER A 309 4.06 -9.29 20.08
CA SER A 309 3.23 -10.47 20.34
C SER A 309 1.95 -10.15 21.14
N VAL A 310 2.04 -9.28 22.15
CA VAL A 310 0.84 -8.81 22.89
C VAL A 310 -0.09 -8.00 21.97
N SER A 311 0.44 -7.10 21.15
CA SER A 311 -0.35 -6.35 20.17
C SER A 311 -1.01 -7.26 19.14
N ASP A 312 -0.25 -8.21 18.59
CA ASP A 312 -0.72 -9.14 17.56
C ASP A 312 -1.82 -10.07 18.10
N ASN A 313 -1.70 -10.56 19.33
CA ASN A 313 -2.77 -11.33 19.97
C ASN A 313 -4.04 -10.52 20.20
N PHE A 314 -3.93 -9.25 20.60
CA PHE A 314 -5.08 -8.34 20.70
C PHE A 314 -5.72 -8.08 19.32
N ASN A 315 -4.92 -7.73 18.31
CA ASN A 315 -5.40 -7.48 16.96
C ASN A 315 -6.09 -8.72 16.35
N LYS A 316 -5.49 -9.90 16.53
CA LYS A 316 -6.04 -11.21 16.09
C LYS A 316 -7.39 -11.50 16.74
N MET A 317 -7.51 -11.29 18.05
CA MET A 317 -8.77 -11.49 18.78
C MET A 317 -9.86 -10.54 18.28
N ILE A 318 -9.55 -9.25 18.10
CA ILE A 318 -10.51 -8.27 17.60
C ILE A 318 -10.95 -8.58 16.16
N LEU A 319 -10.01 -8.94 15.28
CA LEU A 319 -10.33 -9.34 13.90
C LEU A 319 -11.21 -10.59 13.88
N ALA A 320 -10.93 -11.61 14.70
CA ALA A 320 -11.76 -12.81 14.81
C ALA A 320 -13.16 -12.52 15.40
N PHE A 321 -13.29 -11.61 16.36
CA PHE A 321 -14.60 -11.18 16.84
C PHE A 321 -15.40 -10.45 15.75
N LEU A 322 -14.73 -9.63 14.92
CA LEU A 322 -15.38 -8.93 13.82
C LEU A 322 -15.76 -9.86 12.66
N ASP A 323 -14.91 -10.82 12.32
CA ASP A 323 -15.20 -11.91 11.36
C ASP A 323 -16.53 -12.61 11.69
N GLU A 324 -16.74 -12.89 12.98
CA GLU A 324 -17.93 -13.57 13.50
C GLU A 324 -19.15 -12.67 13.76
N LEU A 325 -18.94 -11.35 13.95
CA LEU A 325 -20.03 -10.42 14.23
C LEU A 325 -20.51 -9.65 13.00
N LEU A 326 -19.68 -9.45 11.99
CA LEU A 326 -20.04 -8.70 10.79
C LEU A 326 -21.01 -9.49 9.89
N PRO A 327 -21.74 -8.81 8.99
CA PRO A 327 -22.65 -9.46 8.05
C PRO A 327 -21.90 -10.40 7.11
N SER A 328 -22.28 -11.68 7.04
CA SER A 328 -21.76 -12.64 6.06
C SER A 328 -22.86 -13.29 5.25
N LEU A 329 -22.68 -13.40 3.93
CA LEU A 329 -23.59 -14.08 3.01
C LEU A 329 -23.75 -15.59 3.30
N ASP A 330 -22.83 -16.18 4.07
CA ASP A 330 -22.93 -17.56 4.55
C ASP A 330 -24.06 -17.76 5.57
N ARG A 331 -24.69 -16.67 6.04
CA ARG A 331 -25.70 -16.66 7.11
C ARG A 331 -27.02 -16.09 6.61
N SER A 332 -28.12 -16.80 6.86
CA SER A 332 -29.46 -16.47 6.37
C SER A 332 -30.23 -15.43 7.20
N SER A 333 -29.62 -14.75 8.17
CA SER A 333 -30.35 -13.80 9.02
C SER A 333 -30.62 -12.47 8.31
N ASN A 334 -31.72 -11.79 8.67
CA ASN A 334 -32.04 -10.46 8.13
C ASN A 334 -30.93 -9.41 8.34
N PHE A 335 -30.08 -9.57 9.37
CA PHE A 335 -28.94 -8.69 9.60
C PHE A 335 -27.78 -8.98 8.65
N ASP A 336 -27.66 -10.23 8.19
CA ASP A 336 -26.59 -10.69 7.31
C ASP A 336 -26.92 -10.46 5.83
N MET A 337 -28.19 -10.65 5.43
CA MET A 337 -28.66 -10.45 4.05
C MET A 337 -28.98 -8.98 3.71
N SER A 338 -29.31 -8.16 4.72
CA SER A 338 -29.66 -6.74 4.56
C SER A 338 -29.13 -5.92 5.74
N PRO A 339 -27.79 -5.82 5.93
CA PRO A 339 -27.21 -5.13 7.06
C PRO A 339 -27.57 -3.64 7.12
N PRO A 340 -27.74 -3.06 8.34
CA PRO A 340 -27.93 -1.64 8.50
C PRO A 340 -26.74 -0.83 7.98
N GLU A 341 -27.01 0.33 7.36
CA GLU A 341 -25.99 1.29 6.90
C GLU A 341 -25.06 1.80 8.01
N ALA A 342 -25.49 1.67 9.27
CA ALA A 342 -24.63 1.85 10.43
C ALA A 342 -23.38 0.94 10.42
N VAL A 343 -23.43 -0.28 9.86
CA VAL A 343 -22.29 -1.22 9.83
C VAL A 343 -21.11 -0.66 8.99
N PRO A 344 -21.24 -0.41 7.67
CA PRO A 344 -20.14 0.19 6.90
C PRO A 344 -19.77 1.58 7.42
N SER A 345 -20.74 2.35 7.93
CA SER A 345 -20.48 3.66 8.54
C SER A 345 -19.60 3.57 9.79
N MET A 346 -19.73 2.55 10.63
CA MET A 346 -18.87 2.35 11.80
C MET A 346 -17.47 1.89 11.40
N LEU A 347 -17.35 0.98 10.44
CA LEU A 347 -16.05 0.54 9.90
C LEU A 347 -15.28 1.73 9.30
N LEU A 348 -15.95 2.59 8.52
CA LEU A 348 -15.35 3.79 7.92
C LEU A 348 -14.94 4.90 8.90
N ASN A 349 -15.45 4.86 10.14
CA ASN A 349 -15.12 5.81 11.20
C ASN A 349 -14.26 5.20 12.32
N SER A 350 -13.91 3.92 12.20
CA SER A 350 -12.98 3.20 13.10
C SER A 350 -11.59 3.09 12.49
N LYS A 351 -10.58 3.03 13.36
CA LYS A 351 -9.18 2.77 13.03
C LYS A 351 -8.92 1.32 12.58
N ILE A 352 -9.91 0.42 12.62
CA ILE A 352 -9.73 -0.99 12.21
C ILE A 352 -9.28 -1.12 10.74
N LEU A 353 -9.80 -0.27 9.86
CA LEU A 353 -9.41 -0.27 8.44
C LEU A 353 -8.00 0.32 8.25
N ASP A 354 -7.59 1.26 9.10
CA ASP A 354 -6.22 1.78 9.11
C ASP A 354 -5.22 0.69 9.55
N LYS A 355 -5.56 -0.10 10.58
CA LYS A 355 -4.75 -1.25 11.01
C LYS A 355 -4.72 -2.37 9.98
N ALA A 356 -5.85 -2.70 9.35
CA ALA A 356 -5.88 -3.66 8.25
C ALA A 356 -4.96 -3.23 7.10
N ALA A 357 -4.97 -1.94 6.76
CA ALA A 357 -4.07 -1.39 5.74
C ALA A 357 -2.60 -1.29 6.20
N GLU A 358 -2.33 -1.10 7.48
CA GLU A 358 -0.98 -1.17 8.07
C GLU A 358 -0.38 -2.57 7.90
N LEU A 359 -1.18 -3.62 8.18
CA LEU A 359 -0.76 -5.01 8.00
C LEU A 359 -0.61 -5.37 6.51
N LEU A 360 -1.56 -5.01 5.64
CA LEU A 360 -1.46 -5.27 4.19
C LEU A 360 -0.33 -4.52 3.48
N ARG A 361 0.20 -3.44 4.08
CA ARG A 361 1.35 -2.68 3.54
C ARG A 361 2.72 -3.23 3.97
N ASN A 362 2.75 -4.31 4.75
CA ASN A 362 4.00 -4.96 5.13
C ASN A 362 4.70 -5.52 3.88
N ASP A 363 5.95 -5.14 3.69
CA ASP A 363 6.79 -5.40 2.53
C ASP A 363 7.74 -6.60 2.72
N SER A 364 7.62 -7.29 3.87
CA SER A 364 8.39 -8.48 4.24
C SER A 364 7.48 -9.67 4.43
N LEU A 365 7.25 -10.46 3.36
CA LEU A 365 6.51 -11.73 3.45
C LEU A 365 7.04 -12.67 4.56
N GLU A 366 8.32 -12.56 4.94
CA GLU A 366 8.93 -13.33 6.03
C GLU A 366 8.50 -12.85 7.43
N ASP A 367 8.22 -11.55 7.64
CA ASP A 367 7.57 -11.06 8.87
C ASP A 367 6.10 -11.49 8.93
N ILE A 368 5.40 -11.39 7.78
CA ILE A 368 4.00 -11.81 7.66
C ILE A 368 3.85 -13.31 7.97
N ALA A 369 4.76 -14.16 7.46
CA ALA A 369 4.78 -15.59 7.74
C ALA A 369 5.03 -15.93 9.22
N LYS A 370 5.88 -15.16 9.92
CA LYS A 370 6.10 -15.30 11.38
C LYS A 370 4.88 -14.90 12.21
N ARG A 371 3.91 -14.21 11.62
CA ARG A 371 2.70 -13.66 12.26
C ARG A 371 1.44 -14.29 11.66
N LYS A 372 1.54 -15.53 11.17
CA LYS A 372 0.53 -16.21 10.36
C LYS A 372 -0.88 -16.22 11.00
N GLU A 373 -1.00 -16.38 12.31
CA GLU A 373 -2.29 -16.40 13.00
C GLU A 373 -3.00 -15.03 12.97
N LEU A 374 -2.23 -13.93 13.01
CA LEU A 374 -2.77 -12.58 12.84
C LEU A 374 -3.21 -12.34 11.39
N TYR A 375 -2.39 -12.75 10.41
CA TYR A 375 -2.73 -12.56 9.00
C TYR A 375 -3.87 -13.49 8.56
N GLN A 376 -4.03 -14.68 9.14
CA GLN A 376 -5.21 -15.51 8.93
C GLN A 376 -6.48 -14.78 9.40
N ALA A 377 -6.48 -14.21 10.61
CA ALA A 377 -7.62 -13.43 11.11
C ALA A 377 -7.89 -12.17 10.26
N LEU A 378 -6.83 -11.51 9.74
CA LEU A 378 -6.95 -10.40 8.80
C LEU A 378 -7.59 -10.82 7.47
N LEU A 379 -7.15 -11.94 6.88
CA LEU A 379 -7.65 -12.42 5.59
C LEU A 379 -9.12 -12.87 5.70
N SER A 380 -9.52 -13.51 6.81
CA SER A 380 -10.93 -13.80 7.09
C SER A 380 -11.77 -12.52 7.20
N PHE A 381 -11.32 -11.55 8.02
CA PHE A 381 -11.98 -10.25 8.14
C PHE A 381 -12.15 -9.54 6.78
N LEU A 382 -11.10 -9.53 5.94
CA LEU A 382 -11.14 -8.97 4.59
C LEU A 382 -12.11 -9.72 3.67
N ARG A 383 -12.20 -11.05 3.79
CA ARG A 383 -13.19 -11.87 3.08
C ARG A 383 -14.61 -11.49 3.48
N VAL A 384 -14.91 -11.35 4.78
CA VAL A 384 -16.25 -10.97 5.25
C VAL A 384 -16.64 -9.58 4.76
N ILE A 385 -15.78 -8.56 4.92
CA ILE A 385 -16.14 -7.20 4.45
C ILE A 385 -16.13 -7.06 2.92
N GLY A 386 -15.35 -7.89 2.20
CA GLY A 386 -15.18 -7.84 0.74
C GLY A 386 -16.18 -8.67 -0.06
N THR A 387 -16.79 -9.70 0.54
CA THR A 387 -17.85 -10.51 -0.11
C THR A 387 -19.20 -9.80 -0.10
N HIS A 388 -19.56 -9.17 1.01
CA HIS A 388 -20.89 -8.59 1.16
C HIS A 388 -21.02 -7.24 0.39
N PRO A 389 -21.93 -7.09 -0.61
CA PRO A 389 -21.94 -5.94 -1.53
C PRO A 389 -22.04 -4.56 -0.87
N ILE A 390 -22.83 -4.45 0.20
CA ILE A 390 -23.07 -3.18 0.93
C ILE A 390 -21.81 -2.71 1.69
N THR A 391 -20.97 -3.63 2.18
CA THR A 391 -19.72 -3.27 2.86
C THR A 391 -18.59 -3.11 1.86
N ALA A 392 -18.41 -4.05 0.92
CA ALA A 392 -17.26 -4.12 0.04
C ALA A 392 -17.03 -2.83 -0.77
N SER A 393 -18.09 -2.31 -1.39
CA SER A 393 -18.06 -1.05 -2.14
C SER A 393 -17.55 0.14 -1.32
N LYS A 394 -17.89 0.19 -0.03
CA LYS A 394 -17.57 1.29 0.89
C LYS A 394 -16.24 1.09 1.63
N THR A 395 -15.90 -0.12 2.07
CA THR A 395 -14.75 -0.38 2.95
C THR A 395 -13.54 -0.98 2.23
N MET A 396 -13.75 -1.77 1.18
CA MET A 396 -12.66 -2.44 0.46
C MET A 396 -12.12 -1.62 -0.71
N TYR A 397 -13.01 -1.08 -1.56
CA TYR A 397 -12.64 -0.52 -2.86
C TYR A 397 -12.65 1.02 -2.93
N SER A 398 -13.15 1.69 -1.89
CA SER A 398 -13.06 3.15 -1.78
C SER A 398 -11.70 3.57 -1.21
N GLU A 399 -11.19 4.72 -1.64
CA GLU A 399 -10.03 5.36 -0.98
C GLU A 399 -10.36 5.65 0.49
N ARG A 400 -9.39 5.45 1.40
CA ARG A 400 -9.60 5.72 2.83
C ARG A 400 -9.20 7.15 3.17
N ILE A 401 -10.01 7.82 3.98
CA ILE A 401 -9.73 9.16 4.50
C ILE A 401 -8.75 9.06 5.66
N VAL A 402 -7.59 9.72 5.55
CA VAL A 402 -6.61 9.82 6.65
C VAL A 402 -7.18 10.76 7.72
N ARG A 403 -7.35 10.26 8.94
CA ARG A 403 -7.84 11.05 10.10
C ARG A 403 -6.81 11.07 11.23
N PRO A 404 -6.64 12.19 11.95
CA PRO A 404 -5.78 12.26 13.14
C PRO A 404 -6.11 11.18 14.17
N ASP A 405 -5.14 10.76 14.97
CA ASP A 405 -5.33 9.76 16.04
C ASP A 405 -6.10 10.31 17.27
N THR A 406 -6.51 11.58 17.23
CA THR A 406 -7.48 12.16 18.16
C THR A 406 -8.94 11.94 17.74
N VAL A 407 -9.18 11.57 16.48
CA VAL A 407 -10.51 11.30 15.91
C VAL A 407 -10.70 9.79 15.76
N ASN A 408 -11.65 9.26 16.50
CA ASN A 408 -11.97 7.83 16.54
C ASN A 408 -13.47 7.59 16.75
N LEU A 409 -13.93 6.36 16.54
CA LEU A 409 -15.36 6.01 16.58
C LEU A 409 -16.01 6.35 17.92
N LEU A 410 -15.29 6.17 19.03
CA LEU A 410 -15.79 6.43 20.38
C LEU A 410 -16.03 7.93 20.61
N ASN A 411 -15.07 8.78 20.26
CA ASN A 411 -15.21 10.24 20.34
C ASN A 411 -16.35 10.73 19.43
N LEU A 412 -16.42 10.21 18.19
CA LEU A 412 -17.49 10.52 17.23
C LEU A 412 -18.89 10.06 17.70
N SER A 413 -18.96 9.03 18.54
CA SER A 413 -20.23 8.53 19.09
C SER A 413 -20.88 9.49 20.08
N PHE A 414 -20.08 10.25 20.84
CA PHE A 414 -20.57 11.13 21.92
C PHE A 414 -20.51 12.63 21.60
N GLN A 415 -19.76 13.04 20.57
CA GLN A 415 -19.68 14.45 20.15
C GLN A 415 -20.87 14.85 19.27
N LYS A 416 -21.75 15.69 19.80
CA LYS A 416 -22.85 16.31 19.03
C LYS A 416 -22.31 17.41 18.11
N GLY A 417 -22.17 17.10 16.83
CA GLY A 417 -21.93 18.10 15.79
C GLY A 417 -20.45 18.45 15.56
N VAL A 418 -19.60 17.43 15.36
CA VAL A 418 -18.38 17.64 14.56
C VAL A 418 -18.84 17.93 13.13
N GLY A 419 -19.02 19.22 12.83
CA GLY A 419 -19.26 19.69 11.47
C GLY A 419 -18.14 19.23 10.53
N ALA A 420 -18.45 19.17 9.24
CA ALA A 420 -17.52 18.70 8.22
C ALA A 420 -16.11 19.29 8.42
N LEU A 421 -15.11 18.41 8.48
CA LEU A 421 -13.71 18.80 8.33
C LEU A 421 -13.52 19.28 6.88
N ASP A 422 -13.82 20.56 6.67
CA ASP A 422 -13.74 21.29 5.39
C ASP A 422 -12.30 21.70 5.10
N GLN A 423 -11.42 20.70 5.18
CA GLN A 423 -10.05 20.73 4.69
C GLN A 423 -9.96 19.70 3.57
N LYS A 424 -9.00 19.86 2.65
CA LYS A 424 -8.66 18.79 1.70
C LYS A 424 -8.33 17.52 2.49
N GLN A 425 -9.26 16.57 2.51
CA GLN A 425 -9.07 15.31 3.19
C GLN A 425 -8.05 14.50 2.40
N GLU A 426 -6.87 14.31 2.99
CA GLU A 426 -5.86 13.44 2.40
C GLU A 426 -6.40 12.02 2.35
N THR A 427 -6.46 11.45 1.15
CA THR A 427 -6.86 10.07 0.94
C THR A 427 -5.64 9.17 0.83
N THR A 428 -5.84 7.89 1.12
CA THR A 428 -4.82 6.85 0.98
C THR A 428 -5.41 5.62 0.28
N ALA A 429 -4.54 4.82 -0.33
CA ALA A 429 -4.89 3.66 -1.17
C ALA A 429 -5.92 2.75 -0.49
N SER A 430 -6.88 2.21 -1.26
CA SER A 430 -7.96 1.36 -0.75
C SER A 430 -7.44 0.04 -0.14
N LEU A 431 -8.27 -0.73 0.57
CA LEU A 431 -7.82 -2.03 1.06
C LEU A 431 -7.60 -3.01 -0.09
N GLY A 432 -8.40 -2.89 -1.17
CA GLY A 432 -8.19 -3.63 -2.41
C GLY A 432 -6.85 -3.32 -3.07
N ASP A 433 -6.38 -2.07 -3.04
CA ASP A 433 -5.05 -1.70 -3.58
C ASP A 433 -3.91 -2.27 -2.72
N CYS A 434 -4.03 -2.20 -1.39
CA CYS A 434 -3.05 -2.81 -0.50
C CYS A 434 -3.00 -4.34 -0.68
N LEU A 435 -4.16 -5.01 -0.78
CA LEU A 435 -4.25 -6.45 -1.06
C LEU A 435 -3.67 -6.80 -2.44
N ARG A 436 -3.89 -5.97 -3.46
CA ARG A 436 -3.32 -6.18 -4.81
C ARG A 436 -1.79 -6.14 -4.79
N ASN A 437 -1.20 -5.21 -4.04
CA ASN A 437 0.25 -5.11 -3.89
C ASN A 437 0.82 -6.32 -3.13
N LEU A 438 0.15 -6.77 -2.06
CA LEU A 438 0.55 -7.98 -1.34
C LEU A 438 0.40 -9.25 -2.21
N ASN A 439 -0.65 -9.33 -3.04
CA ASN A 439 -0.80 -10.43 -4.00
C ASN A 439 0.30 -10.43 -5.09
N LEU A 440 0.69 -9.25 -5.59
CA LEU A 440 1.83 -9.15 -6.52
C LEU A 440 3.10 -9.75 -5.88
N GLN A 441 3.35 -9.48 -4.60
CA GLN A 441 4.45 -10.12 -3.88
C GLN A 441 4.27 -11.65 -3.74
N SER A 442 3.10 -12.08 -3.29
CA SER A 442 2.79 -13.51 -3.07
C SER A 442 2.89 -14.34 -4.34
N SER A 443 2.40 -13.83 -5.47
CA SER A 443 2.46 -14.52 -6.77
C SER A 443 3.91 -14.73 -7.25
N ILE A 444 4.78 -13.74 -7.10
CA ILE A 444 6.21 -13.84 -7.45
C ILE A 444 6.92 -14.84 -6.54
N MET A 445 6.62 -14.82 -5.23
CA MET A 445 7.16 -15.79 -4.28
C MET A 445 6.75 -17.24 -4.64
N LEU A 446 5.48 -17.46 -5.00
CA LEU A 446 4.97 -18.77 -5.42
C LEU A 446 5.62 -19.26 -6.72
N GLN A 447 5.74 -18.42 -7.75
CA GLN A 447 6.43 -18.75 -9.00
C GLN A 447 7.92 -19.03 -8.78
N GLY A 448 8.59 -18.25 -7.92
CA GLY A 448 9.98 -18.47 -7.53
C GLY A 448 10.18 -19.79 -6.79
N ALA A 449 9.23 -20.18 -5.93
CA ALA A 449 9.25 -21.43 -5.19
C ALA A 449 9.00 -22.66 -6.07
N GLN A 450 8.09 -22.59 -7.06
CA GLN A 450 7.90 -23.66 -8.05
C GLN A 450 9.19 -23.99 -8.81
N LYS A 451 9.96 -22.96 -9.19
CA LYS A 451 11.27 -23.14 -9.84
C LYS A 451 12.37 -23.66 -8.89
N ASN A 452 12.17 -23.64 -7.57
CA ASN A 452 13.21 -23.85 -6.56
C ASN A 452 12.70 -24.59 -5.30
N GLU A 453 11.88 -25.62 -5.46
CA GLU A 453 11.11 -26.24 -4.36
C GLU A 453 11.95 -26.65 -3.14
N GLY A 454 13.18 -27.14 -3.36
CA GLY A 454 14.10 -27.57 -2.30
C GLY A 454 14.43 -26.48 -1.27
N GLU A 455 14.37 -25.20 -1.68
CA GLU A 455 14.64 -24.04 -0.82
C GLU A 455 13.51 -23.76 0.19
N PHE A 456 12.30 -24.23 -0.10
CA PHE A 456 11.09 -23.92 0.68
C PHE A 456 10.61 -25.10 1.54
N ARG A 457 11.36 -26.21 1.59
CA ARG A 457 11.01 -27.41 2.39
C ARG A 457 11.13 -27.26 3.91
N THR A 458 11.59 -26.12 4.42
CA THR A 458 11.59 -25.84 5.88
C THR A 458 10.20 -25.46 6.36
N GLN A 459 9.88 -25.62 7.66
CA GLN A 459 8.58 -25.21 8.20
C GLN A 459 8.28 -23.72 7.91
N GLU A 460 9.27 -22.84 8.10
CA GLU A 460 9.16 -21.42 7.76
C GLU A 460 8.91 -21.18 6.26
N GLY A 461 9.43 -22.05 5.39
CA GLY A 461 9.15 -22.03 3.96
C GLY A 461 7.72 -22.47 3.65
N GLN A 462 7.22 -23.52 4.30
CA GLN A 462 5.85 -23.98 4.13
C GLN A 462 4.82 -23.00 4.69
N ASP A 463 5.06 -22.41 5.86
CA ASP A 463 4.21 -21.36 6.44
C ASP A 463 4.14 -20.13 5.52
N LEU A 464 5.28 -19.71 4.94
CA LEU A 464 5.35 -18.65 3.94
C LEU A 464 4.55 -18.98 2.67
N LEU A 465 4.71 -20.19 2.10
CA LEU A 465 3.98 -20.58 0.89
C LEU A 465 2.48 -20.77 1.14
N TRP A 466 2.08 -21.30 2.30
CA TRP A 466 0.69 -21.39 2.72
C TRP A 466 0.05 -20.00 2.75
N LEU A 467 0.69 -19.06 3.44
CA LEU A 467 0.25 -17.66 3.53
C LEU A 467 0.15 -17.00 2.14
N CYS A 468 1.15 -17.19 1.27
CA CYS A 468 1.12 -16.64 -0.09
C CYS A 468 -0.06 -17.18 -0.90
N ARG A 469 -0.42 -18.46 -0.74
CA ARG A 469 -1.63 -19.04 -1.36
C ARG A 469 -2.90 -18.38 -0.80
N GLN A 470 -3.03 -18.25 0.53
CA GLN A 470 -4.20 -17.60 1.13
C GLN A 470 -4.39 -16.14 0.69
N VAL A 471 -3.30 -15.38 0.53
CA VAL A 471 -3.36 -14.03 -0.07
C VAL A 471 -3.81 -14.08 -1.52
N TYR A 472 -3.22 -14.98 -2.32
CA TYR A 472 -3.53 -15.15 -3.74
C TYR A 472 -5.00 -15.52 -3.96
N ASP A 473 -5.47 -16.57 -3.29
CA ASP A 473 -6.84 -17.08 -3.37
C ASP A 473 -7.87 -15.99 -3.00
N LEU A 474 -7.60 -15.22 -1.93
CA LEU A 474 -8.47 -14.11 -1.51
C LEU A 474 -8.44 -12.95 -2.52
N ALA A 475 -7.26 -12.60 -3.04
CA ALA A 475 -7.09 -11.50 -3.97
C ALA A 475 -7.74 -11.80 -5.33
N GLU A 476 -7.58 -13.01 -5.87
CA GLU A 476 -8.29 -13.44 -7.07
C GLU A 476 -9.81 -13.39 -6.83
N PHE A 477 -10.29 -14.00 -5.75
CA PHE A 477 -11.72 -14.06 -5.43
C PHE A 477 -12.37 -12.67 -5.25
N LEU A 478 -11.72 -11.73 -4.55
CA LEU A 478 -12.27 -10.40 -4.31
C LEU A 478 -12.05 -9.43 -5.48
N LEU A 479 -10.90 -9.51 -6.18
CA LEU A 479 -10.49 -8.50 -7.16
C LEU A 479 -10.83 -8.85 -8.61
N ALA A 480 -11.11 -10.12 -8.96
CA ALA A 480 -11.35 -10.55 -10.34
C ALA A 480 -12.40 -9.73 -11.10
N ASN A 481 -13.50 -9.37 -10.42
CA ASN A 481 -14.59 -8.57 -11.00
C ASN A 481 -14.45 -7.05 -10.74
N THR A 482 -13.44 -6.62 -9.97
CA THR A 482 -13.10 -5.20 -9.90
C THR A 482 -12.41 -4.82 -11.21
N THR A 483 -13.11 -4.11 -12.10
CA THR A 483 -12.44 -3.45 -13.23
C THR A 483 -11.23 -2.69 -12.72
N ARG A 484 -10.12 -2.72 -13.46
CA ARG A 484 -8.91 -1.93 -13.22
C ARG A 484 -9.13 -0.40 -13.36
N GLY A 485 -10.20 0.16 -12.78
CA GLY A 485 -10.52 1.58 -12.72
C GLY A 485 -10.31 2.10 -11.29
N SER A 486 -9.93 3.35 -11.09
CA SER A 486 -10.12 4.52 -11.94
C SER A 486 -8.96 4.83 -12.92
N GLY A 487 -9.29 5.44 -14.07
CA GLY A 487 -8.28 5.97 -15.02
C GLY A 487 -8.14 5.24 -16.37
N ALA A 488 -9.25 4.83 -16.99
CA ALA A 488 -9.24 4.24 -18.34
C ALA A 488 -9.10 5.28 -19.47
N LEU A 489 -7.88 5.78 -19.68
CA LEU A 489 -7.37 6.15 -21.00
C LEU A 489 -5.89 5.71 -21.07
N ASN A 490 -5.61 4.78 -21.98
CA ASN A 490 -4.31 4.16 -22.30
C ASN A 490 -3.60 3.48 -21.10
N LYS A 491 -3.84 2.16 -20.93
CA LYS A 491 -3.31 1.37 -19.79
C LYS A 491 -2.09 0.50 -20.08
N ASP A 492 -1.89 0.05 -21.31
CA ASP A 492 -0.78 -0.86 -21.65
C ASP A 492 0.61 -0.19 -21.49
N ASP A 493 0.68 1.13 -21.64
CA ASP A 493 1.88 1.95 -21.38
C ASP A 493 2.08 2.32 -19.90
N LYS A 494 1.03 2.29 -19.07
CA LYS A 494 1.10 2.74 -17.67
C LYS A 494 1.48 1.62 -16.70
N GLU A 495 0.83 0.46 -16.80
CA GLU A 495 0.98 -0.60 -15.80
C GLU A 495 2.36 -1.27 -15.84
N ASN A 496 3.01 -1.30 -17.01
CA ASN A 496 4.40 -1.75 -17.13
C ASN A 496 5.41 -0.75 -16.55
N MET A 497 5.10 0.55 -16.47
CA MET A 497 6.06 1.55 -16.00
C MET A 497 6.02 1.78 -14.48
N ASP A 498 4.88 1.51 -13.83
CA ASP A 498 4.67 1.87 -12.41
C ASP A 498 5.50 1.04 -11.42
N HIS A 499 5.88 -0.21 -11.76
CA HIS A 499 6.57 -1.10 -10.82
C HIS A 499 8.10 -1.05 -10.86
N GLY A 500 8.71 -0.31 -11.79
CA GLY A 500 10.16 -0.10 -11.93
C GLY A 500 11.03 -1.34 -12.22
N ILE A 501 10.53 -2.55 -11.94
CA ILE A 501 11.26 -3.82 -11.98
C ILE A 501 10.78 -4.67 -13.17
N PHE A 502 11.72 -5.12 -14.01
CA PHE A 502 11.43 -5.89 -15.24
C PHE A 502 12.22 -7.21 -15.27
N GLU A 503 11.54 -8.30 -15.60
CA GLU A 503 12.19 -9.57 -15.95
C GLU A 503 12.57 -9.53 -17.44
N ILE A 504 13.79 -9.96 -17.77
CA ILE A 504 14.27 -10.02 -19.16
C ILE A 504 15.13 -11.26 -19.40
N ALA A 505 15.22 -11.66 -20.68
CA ALA A 505 15.98 -12.83 -21.08
C ALA A 505 17.46 -12.71 -20.68
N ASP A 506 18.01 -13.76 -20.06
CA ASP A 506 19.35 -13.74 -19.45
C ASP A 506 20.46 -13.28 -20.42
N GLN A 507 20.35 -13.57 -21.73
CA GLN A 507 21.30 -13.13 -22.74
C GLN A 507 21.42 -11.60 -22.83
N GLN A 508 20.33 -10.85 -22.62
CA GLN A 508 20.32 -9.39 -22.71
C GLN A 508 21.11 -8.74 -21.56
N ILE A 509 21.01 -9.31 -20.35
CA ILE A 509 21.83 -8.87 -19.20
C ILE A 509 23.27 -9.30 -19.38
N PHE A 510 23.51 -10.57 -19.72
CA PHE A 510 24.86 -11.10 -19.93
C PHE A 510 25.66 -10.37 -21.02
N ALA A 511 25.01 -9.73 -21.99
CA ALA A 511 25.67 -8.96 -23.03
C ALA A 511 26.24 -7.62 -22.55
N THR A 512 25.74 -7.06 -21.44
CA THR A 512 26.05 -5.68 -21.02
C THR A 512 26.39 -5.51 -19.53
N ASN A 513 26.22 -6.56 -18.71
CA ASN A 513 26.61 -6.57 -17.30
C ASN A 513 28.06 -7.07 -17.14
N GLN A 514 28.90 -6.28 -16.48
CA GLN A 514 30.30 -6.60 -16.20
C GLN A 514 30.51 -7.92 -15.45
N TYR A 515 29.57 -8.31 -14.58
CA TYR A 515 29.67 -9.50 -13.73
C TYR A 515 29.21 -10.75 -14.47
N ALA A 516 28.88 -10.65 -15.76
CA ALA A 516 28.44 -11.77 -16.58
C ALA A 516 29.39 -12.99 -16.53
N HIS A 517 30.71 -12.76 -16.44
CA HIS A 517 31.68 -13.84 -16.30
C HIS A 517 31.59 -14.52 -14.91
N ASN A 518 31.60 -13.72 -13.82
CA ASN A 518 31.45 -14.22 -12.45
C ASN A 518 30.14 -15.00 -12.27
N ALA A 519 29.04 -14.45 -12.79
CA ALA A 519 27.73 -15.07 -12.78
C ALA A 519 27.72 -16.42 -13.53
N ARG A 520 28.29 -16.49 -14.75
CA ARG A 520 28.40 -17.75 -15.52
C ARG A 520 29.23 -18.83 -14.82
N ASN A 521 30.22 -18.44 -14.03
CA ASN A 521 31.06 -19.39 -13.29
C ASN A 521 30.36 -19.93 -12.03
N LEU A 522 29.40 -19.20 -11.46
CA LEU A 522 28.55 -19.67 -10.38
C LEU A 522 27.49 -20.63 -10.92
N ARG A 523 27.81 -21.93 -10.93
CA ARG A 523 26.94 -23.01 -11.43
C ARG A 523 25.91 -23.52 -10.40
N GLU A 524 26.26 -23.46 -9.13
CA GLU A 524 25.44 -23.95 -8.02
C GLU A 524 25.15 -22.79 -7.06
N SER A 525 23.94 -22.77 -6.49
CA SER A 525 23.54 -21.80 -5.47
C SER A 525 23.46 -22.51 -4.11
N PRO A 526 24.16 -22.03 -3.06
CA PRO A 526 23.99 -22.56 -1.72
C PRO A 526 22.54 -22.44 -1.21
N ARG A 527 22.15 -23.37 -0.34
CA ARG A 527 20.81 -23.42 0.25
C ARG A 527 20.47 -22.11 0.98
N GLY A 528 19.25 -21.63 0.79
CA GLY A 528 18.71 -20.38 1.30
C GLY A 528 18.98 -19.17 0.41
N ARG A 529 20.03 -19.19 -0.43
CA ARG A 529 20.39 -18.04 -1.27
C ARG A 529 19.32 -17.75 -2.32
N MET A 530 18.72 -18.77 -2.94
CA MET A 530 17.73 -18.50 -3.99
C MET A 530 16.41 -18.02 -3.39
N LYS A 531 15.97 -18.60 -2.27
CA LYS A 531 14.85 -18.05 -1.48
C LYS A 531 15.08 -16.56 -1.18
N ARG A 532 16.27 -16.20 -0.69
CA ARG A 532 16.59 -14.79 -0.38
C ARG A 532 16.58 -13.90 -1.63
N LEU A 533 17.10 -14.35 -2.78
CA LEU A 533 17.04 -13.57 -4.03
C LEU A 533 15.60 -13.34 -4.49
N ILE A 534 14.72 -14.33 -4.34
CA ILE A 534 13.28 -14.18 -4.61
C ILE A 534 12.67 -13.15 -3.65
N THR A 535 13.00 -13.18 -2.36
CA THR A 535 12.59 -12.15 -1.38
C THR A 535 13.03 -10.75 -1.81
N GLU A 536 14.28 -10.55 -2.25
CA GLU A 536 14.78 -9.24 -2.72
C GLU A 536 13.99 -8.72 -3.94
N ILE A 537 13.76 -9.55 -4.97
CA ILE A 537 12.96 -9.17 -6.14
C ILE A 537 11.52 -8.80 -5.74
N THR A 538 10.96 -9.54 -4.80
CA THR A 538 9.61 -9.34 -4.26
C THR A 538 9.47 -7.99 -3.54
N THR A 539 10.41 -7.66 -2.66
CA THR A 539 10.48 -6.35 -1.97
C THR A 539 10.71 -5.23 -2.98
N LEU A 540 11.60 -5.41 -3.96
CA LEU A 540 11.87 -4.40 -5.00
C LEU A 540 10.63 -4.05 -5.84
N LYS A 541 9.81 -5.03 -6.21
CA LYS A 541 8.59 -4.84 -7.05
C LYS A 541 7.51 -3.92 -6.44
N THR A 542 7.56 -3.69 -5.13
CA THR A 542 6.56 -2.92 -4.39
C THR A 542 7.14 -1.78 -3.54
N GLY A 543 8.43 -1.85 -3.17
CA GLY A 543 9.11 -0.84 -2.37
C GLY A 543 9.98 0.15 -3.15
N LEU A 544 10.17 0.00 -4.47
CA LEU A 544 11.02 0.91 -5.25
C LEU A 544 10.49 2.37 -5.25
N PRO A 545 11.34 3.37 -4.95
CA PRO A 545 11.01 4.77 -5.18
C PRO A 545 10.87 5.11 -6.67
N PRO A 546 10.03 6.11 -7.02
CA PRO A 546 9.95 6.65 -8.37
C PRO A 546 11.32 7.08 -8.93
N GLY A 547 11.58 6.77 -10.20
CA GLY A 547 12.82 7.12 -10.88
C GLY A 547 13.97 6.14 -10.65
N ILE A 548 13.76 5.04 -9.92
CA ILE A 548 14.66 3.88 -9.93
C ILE A 548 14.02 2.80 -10.82
N PHE A 549 14.81 2.20 -11.69
CA PHE A 549 14.41 1.07 -12.53
C PHE A 549 15.45 -0.06 -12.42
N VAL A 550 15.01 -1.32 -12.47
CA VAL A 550 15.90 -2.50 -12.45
C VAL A 550 15.43 -3.53 -13.47
N LYS A 551 16.35 -4.11 -14.21
CA LYS A 551 16.11 -5.30 -15.04
C LYS A 551 16.92 -6.49 -14.51
N TYR A 552 16.28 -7.64 -14.33
CA TYR A 552 16.88 -8.87 -13.78
C TYR A 552 16.63 -10.08 -14.71
N GLY A 553 17.45 -11.12 -14.57
CA GLY A 553 17.46 -12.25 -15.51
C GLY A 553 16.39 -13.30 -15.19
N THR A 554 15.75 -13.84 -16.23
CA THR A 554 14.75 -14.92 -16.18
C THR A 554 15.16 -16.15 -15.36
N SER A 555 16.46 -16.51 -15.37
CA SER A 555 17.04 -17.54 -14.51
C SER A 555 18.12 -16.99 -13.56
N ARG A 556 18.60 -15.76 -13.81
CA ARG A 556 19.67 -15.09 -13.06
C ARG A 556 19.15 -13.94 -12.22
N LEU A 557 18.39 -14.29 -11.17
CA LEU A 557 17.95 -13.34 -10.13
C LEU A 557 19.12 -12.67 -9.40
N ASP A 558 20.31 -13.28 -9.45
CA ASP A 558 21.53 -12.74 -8.85
C ASP A 558 22.26 -11.68 -9.70
N LEU A 559 21.77 -11.40 -10.92
CA LEU A 559 22.39 -10.46 -11.86
C LEU A 559 21.37 -9.41 -12.30
N MET A 560 21.64 -8.15 -11.94
CA MET A 560 20.72 -7.03 -12.17
C MET A 560 21.42 -5.87 -12.87
N LYS A 561 20.69 -5.14 -13.70
CA LYS A 561 21.10 -3.83 -14.22
C LYS A 561 20.11 -2.78 -13.76
N MET A 562 20.61 -1.61 -13.39
CA MET A 562 19.86 -0.60 -12.64
C MET A 562 20.02 0.76 -13.31
N LEU A 563 18.93 1.52 -13.38
CA LEU A 563 18.91 2.87 -13.94
C LEU A 563 18.27 3.81 -12.93
N ILE A 564 19.02 4.79 -12.47
CA ILE A 564 18.54 5.80 -11.51
C ILE A 564 18.45 7.14 -12.23
N VAL A 565 17.28 7.78 -12.16
CA VAL A 565 17.07 9.16 -12.58
C VAL A 565 17.60 10.07 -11.48
N GLY A 566 18.45 11.03 -11.85
CA GLY A 566 19.00 12.01 -10.92
C GLY A 566 17.89 12.82 -10.21
N PRO A 567 17.91 12.93 -8.87
CA PRO A 567 16.84 13.58 -8.10
C PRO A 567 16.66 15.07 -8.42
N ALA A 568 15.46 15.58 -8.16
CA ALA A 568 15.16 17.00 -8.32
C ALA A 568 15.92 17.86 -7.30
N GLY A 569 16.37 19.06 -7.71
CA GLY A 569 17.15 19.98 -6.89
C GLY A 569 18.66 19.71 -6.87
N THR A 570 19.13 18.65 -7.54
CA THR A 570 20.54 18.20 -7.52
C THR A 570 21.27 18.56 -8.83
N PRO A 571 22.62 18.59 -8.88
CA PRO A 571 23.37 18.70 -10.15
C PRO A 571 23.19 17.49 -11.09
N TYR A 572 22.50 16.44 -10.63
CA TYR A 572 22.19 15.21 -11.38
C TYR A 572 20.82 15.26 -12.07
N GLU A 573 19.97 16.23 -11.75
CA GLU A 573 18.54 16.22 -12.05
C GLU A 573 18.18 15.81 -13.48
N ASN A 574 17.27 14.83 -13.62
CA ASN A 574 16.83 14.18 -14.87
C ASN A 574 17.90 13.40 -15.65
N GLY A 575 19.17 13.45 -15.27
CA GLY A 575 20.21 12.58 -15.83
C GLY A 575 19.93 11.10 -15.56
N LEU A 576 20.35 10.23 -16.47
CA LEU A 576 20.21 8.79 -16.38
C LEU A 576 21.55 8.15 -15.99
N PHE A 577 21.57 7.46 -14.84
CA PHE A 577 22.76 6.86 -14.24
C PHE A 577 22.61 5.33 -14.19
N GLU A 578 23.40 4.62 -14.99
CA GLU A 578 23.37 3.15 -15.06
C GLU A 578 24.37 2.50 -14.08
N PHE A 579 23.93 1.42 -13.44
CA PHE A 579 24.70 0.57 -12.55
C PHE A 579 24.54 -0.91 -12.92
N ASP A 580 25.61 -1.69 -12.77
CA ASP A 580 25.56 -3.16 -12.78
C ASP A 580 25.61 -3.66 -11.33
N LEU A 581 24.73 -4.60 -10.97
CA LEU A 581 24.71 -5.27 -9.67
C LEU A 581 24.82 -6.80 -9.82
N TRP A 582 25.55 -7.43 -8.89
CA TRP A 582 25.64 -8.89 -8.77
C TRP A 582 25.67 -9.34 -7.31
N CYS A 583 24.87 -10.35 -6.98
CA CYS A 583 24.88 -11.02 -5.69
C CYS A 583 25.87 -12.21 -5.72
N PRO A 584 26.97 -12.19 -4.94
CA PRO A 584 27.96 -13.27 -4.96
C PRO A 584 27.40 -14.62 -4.48
N GLY A 585 28.17 -15.70 -4.65
CA GLY A 585 27.73 -17.08 -4.34
C GLY A 585 27.40 -17.32 -2.86
N ASN A 586 27.96 -16.53 -1.96
CA ASN A 586 27.73 -16.50 -0.51
C ASN A 586 26.71 -15.44 -0.06
N TYR A 587 26.05 -14.73 -0.98
CA TYR A 587 24.96 -13.80 -0.65
C TYR A 587 23.84 -14.54 0.12
N PRO A 588 23.26 -13.98 1.20
CA PRO A 588 23.42 -12.61 1.72
C PRO A 588 24.55 -12.44 2.75
N TYR A 589 25.41 -13.42 3.01
CA TYR A 589 26.50 -13.29 3.98
C TYR A 589 27.59 -12.30 3.54
N GLU A 590 27.75 -12.11 2.23
CA GLU A 590 28.51 -11.02 1.63
C GLU A 590 27.56 -10.03 0.94
N ALA A 591 27.91 -8.74 1.00
CA ALA A 591 27.19 -7.66 0.33
C ALA A 591 27.15 -7.85 -1.20
N PRO A 592 26.13 -7.32 -1.90
CA PRO A 592 26.11 -7.31 -3.35
C PRO A 592 27.27 -6.46 -3.89
N LYS A 593 27.75 -6.77 -5.09
CA LYS A 593 28.74 -5.96 -5.81
C LYS A 593 28.02 -5.00 -6.74
N VAL A 594 28.41 -3.73 -6.74
CA VAL A 594 27.83 -2.68 -7.59
C VAL A 594 28.94 -1.87 -8.26
N THR A 595 28.78 -1.56 -9.55
CA THR A 595 29.66 -0.63 -10.29
C THR A 595 28.82 0.29 -11.15
N PHE A 596 29.21 1.56 -11.15
CA PHE A 596 28.66 2.62 -11.97
C PHE A 596 29.23 2.58 -13.40
N LYS A 597 28.36 2.70 -14.41
CA LYS A 597 28.73 2.53 -15.83
C LYS A 597 29.00 3.86 -16.55
N GLY A 598 28.66 5.00 -15.95
CA GLY A 598 28.76 6.32 -16.59
C GLY A 598 30.17 6.92 -16.67
N THR A 599 31.24 6.20 -16.30
CA THR A 599 32.60 6.76 -16.21
C THR A 599 33.30 7.02 -17.55
N ARG A 600 32.73 6.52 -18.66
CA ARG A 600 33.31 6.57 -20.02
C ARG A 600 34.76 6.09 -20.07
N GLY A 601 34.94 4.82 -19.69
CA GLY A 601 36.26 4.18 -19.70
C GLY A 601 37.23 4.79 -18.68
N GLY A 602 36.71 5.37 -17.60
CA GLY A 602 37.51 6.04 -16.57
C GLY A 602 37.91 7.48 -16.89
N SER A 603 37.20 8.14 -17.82
CA SER A 603 37.46 9.54 -18.19
C SER A 603 36.66 10.55 -17.37
N ILE A 604 35.57 10.13 -16.71
CA ILE A 604 34.59 10.99 -16.02
C ILE A 604 34.33 10.49 -14.60
N SER A 605 34.43 11.40 -13.61
CA SER A 605 33.87 11.21 -12.28
C SER A 605 32.65 12.12 -12.10
N PHE A 606 31.57 11.56 -11.56
CA PHE A 606 30.32 12.27 -11.28
C PHE A 606 30.12 12.60 -9.80
N ASN A 607 30.90 12.00 -8.89
CA ASN A 607 30.76 12.12 -7.44
C ASN A 607 32.04 11.54 -6.78
N PRO A 608 32.48 12.02 -5.61
CA PRO A 608 33.62 11.41 -4.89
C PRO A 608 33.45 9.91 -4.60
N ASN A 609 32.21 9.46 -4.38
CA ASN A 609 31.88 8.04 -4.15
C ASN A 609 31.65 7.24 -5.45
N LEU A 610 31.76 7.85 -6.63
CA LEU A 610 31.66 7.20 -7.95
C LEU A 610 33.01 7.32 -8.66
N HIS A 611 33.86 6.33 -8.44
CA HIS A 611 35.24 6.29 -8.93
C HIS A 611 35.32 6.08 -10.46
N LEU A 612 36.47 6.40 -11.05
CA LEU A 612 36.73 6.29 -12.50
C LEU A 612 36.71 4.82 -13.00
N ASP A 613 37.16 3.88 -12.17
CA ASP A 613 37.01 2.43 -12.41
C ASP A 613 35.55 1.94 -12.27
N GLY A 614 34.64 2.85 -11.89
CA GLY A 614 33.22 2.60 -11.65
C GLY A 614 32.90 2.13 -10.23
N LYS A 615 33.88 1.95 -9.35
CA LYS A 615 33.63 1.51 -7.96
C LYS A 615 32.68 2.48 -7.26
N VAL A 616 31.64 1.92 -6.63
CA VAL A 616 30.68 2.65 -5.80
C VAL A 616 31.10 2.54 -4.33
N CYS A 617 31.28 3.68 -3.67
CA CYS A 617 31.61 3.75 -2.25
C CYS A 617 30.35 3.97 -1.41
N LEU A 618 29.96 2.93 -0.66
CA LEU A 618 28.81 2.92 0.24
C LEU A 618 29.07 1.92 1.37
N SER A 619 28.67 2.25 2.61
CA SER A 619 28.96 1.40 3.78
C SER A 619 28.24 0.05 3.72
N LEU A 620 27.00 0.03 3.19
CA LEU A 620 26.22 -1.18 2.90
C LEU A 620 26.86 -2.08 1.81
N LEU A 621 27.87 -1.61 1.08
CA LEU A 621 28.64 -2.41 0.12
C LEU A 621 30.01 -2.84 0.69
N GLY A 622 30.33 -2.45 1.93
CA GLY A 622 31.65 -2.63 2.54
C GLY A 622 32.75 -1.79 1.89
N THR A 623 32.39 -0.79 1.07
CA THR A 623 33.34 0.06 0.32
C THR A 623 33.54 1.45 0.93
N TRP A 624 32.83 1.77 2.00
CA TRP A 624 32.94 3.02 2.76
C TRP A 624 32.78 2.79 4.26
N HIS A 625 33.15 3.78 5.08
CA HIS A 625 32.88 3.76 6.52
C HIS A 625 31.41 4.07 6.81
N GLY A 626 30.86 3.56 7.92
CA GLY A 626 29.45 3.74 8.29
C GLY A 626 28.80 2.43 8.74
N GLU A 627 27.48 2.32 8.62
CA GLU A 627 26.76 1.07 8.92
C GLU A 627 27.09 0.00 7.87
N PRO A 628 27.68 -1.15 8.25
CA PRO A 628 28.04 -2.20 7.33
C PRO A 628 26.83 -3.05 6.91
N TRP A 629 26.99 -3.79 5.82
CA TRP A 629 26.04 -4.83 5.41
C TRP A 629 25.76 -5.84 6.54
N ARG A 630 24.48 -6.11 6.81
CA ARG A 630 24.02 -7.12 7.77
C ARG A 630 23.16 -8.16 7.05
N PRO A 631 23.59 -9.43 6.97
CA PRO A 631 22.90 -10.45 6.17
C PRO A 631 21.41 -10.64 6.46
N ALA A 632 20.99 -10.41 7.72
CA ALA A 632 19.59 -10.59 8.17
C ALA A 632 18.74 -9.30 8.14
N GLU A 633 19.34 -8.12 7.93
CA GLU A 633 18.68 -6.82 8.11
C GLU A 633 18.82 -5.91 6.88
N SER A 634 19.92 -6.01 6.12
CA SER A 634 20.19 -5.20 4.93
C SER A 634 19.51 -5.77 3.68
N THR A 635 19.04 -4.90 2.78
CA THR A 635 18.39 -5.31 1.50
C THR A 635 18.99 -4.60 0.29
N ILE A 636 18.76 -5.13 -0.91
CA ILE A 636 19.12 -4.46 -2.17
C ILE A 636 18.35 -3.14 -2.29
N LEU A 637 17.07 -3.11 -1.90
CA LEU A 637 16.27 -1.88 -1.90
C LEU A 637 16.94 -0.74 -1.12
N GLN A 638 17.49 -1.02 0.08
CA GLN A 638 18.24 -0.03 0.87
C GLN A 638 19.50 0.47 0.15
N VAL A 639 20.21 -0.40 -0.58
CA VAL A 639 21.37 -0.01 -1.40
C VAL A 639 20.95 1.00 -2.49
N LEU A 640 19.82 0.78 -3.17
CA LEU A 640 19.36 1.67 -4.25
C LEU A 640 18.87 3.02 -3.74
N ILE A 641 18.10 3.01 -2.65
CA ILE A 641 17.68 4.21 -1.93
C ILE A 641 18.92 4.98 -1.45
N SER A 642 19.93 4.29 -0.92
CA SER A 642 21.19 4.90 -0.46
C SER A 642 21.98 5.56 -1.60
N ILE A 643 22.09 4.92 -2.77
CA ILE A 643 22.75 5.52 -3.95
C ILE A 643 21.98 6.78 -4.39
N GLN A 644 20.65 6.70 -4.49
CA GLN A 644 19.83 7.85 -4.91
C GLN A 644 19.88 9.01 -3.90
N ALA A 645 19.83 8.73 -2.59
CA ALA A 645 19.72 9.75 -1.55
C ALA A 645 21.06 10.33 -1.08
N MET A 646 22.11 9.51 -0.96
CA MET A 646 23.40 9.93 -0.39
C MET A 646 24.46 10.24 -1.44
N ILE A 647 24.45 9.55 -2.59
CA ILE A 647 25.43 9.78 -3.66
C ILE A 647 24.90 10.81 -4.66
N LEU A 648 23.66 10.67 -5.12
CA LEU A 648 23.04 11.64 -6.06
C LEU A 648 22.40 12.84 -5.31
N CYS A 649 23.13 13.43 -4.37
CA CYS A 649 22.70 14.50 -3.48
C CYS A 649 22.85 15.91 -4.09
N ASP A 650 22.48 16.95 -3.33
CA ASP A 650 22.48 18.35 -3.72
C ASP A 650 23.87 19.03 -3.70
N GLU A 651 24.73 18.63 -2.77
CA GLU A 651 26.08 19.19 -2.56
C GLU A 651 27.15 18.09 -2.52
N PRO A 652 27.51 17.47 -3.66
CA PRO A 652 28.19 16.19 -3.65
C PRO A 652 29.69 16.28 -3.41
N ILE A 653 30.28 17.49 -3.38
CA ILE A 653 31.66 17.68 -2.93
C ILE A 653 31.81 17.30 -1.44
N CYS A 654 30.76 17.49 -0.64
CA CYS A 654 30.77 17.17 0.80
C CYS A 654 30.80 15.65 1.08
N ASN A 655 30.67 14.80 0.06
CA ASN A 655 30.84 13.36 0.18
C ASN A 655 32.33 12.93 0.23
N GLU A 656 33.26 13.83 -0.08
CA GLU A 656 34.70 13.65 0.13
C GLU A 656 35.02 13.96 1.61
N PRO A 657 35.61 13.02 2.39
CA PRO A 657 35.85 13.20 3.84
C PRO A 657 36.69 14.42 4.21
N SER A 658 37.53 14.90 3.29
CA SER A 658 38.31 16.12 3.50
C SER A 658 37.54 17.43 3.27
N GLN A 659 36.32 17.37 2.73
CA GLN A 659 35.53 18.52 2.23
C GLN A 659 34.10 18.61 2.82
N GLU A 660 33.79 17.87 3.87
CA GLU A 660 32.47 17.90 4.55
C GLU A 660 32.03 19.33 4.94
N GLY A 661 32.99 20.20 5.27
CA GLY A 661 32.77 21.60 5.64
C GLY A 661 32.41 22.56 4.50
N PHE A 662 32.41 22.12 3.22
CA PHE A 662 32.07 22.95 2.05
C PHE A 662 30.56 23.14 1.83
N ARG A 663 29.72 22.69 2.76
CA ARG A 663 28.26 22.86 2.70
C ARG A 663 27.89 24.35 2.62
N GLY A 664 27.20 24.73 1.53
CA GLY A 664 26.82 26.10 1.20
C GLY A 664 27.96 26.98 0.67
N SER A 665 29.17 26.45 0.47
CA SER A 665 30.35 27.24 0.07
C SER A 665 30.43 27.49 -1.44
N SER A 666 31.33 28.39 -1.85
CA SER A 666 31.58 28.70 -3.26
C SER A 666 32.17 27.51 -4.04
N GLU A 667 32.93 26.66 -3.35
CA GLU A 667 33.56 25.45 -3.84
C GLU A 667 32.50 24.39 -4.17
N SER A 668 31.50 24.21 -3.28
CA SER A 668 30.31 23.37 -3.55
C SER A 668 29.54 23.87 -4.78
N GLN A 669 29.32 25.18 -4.88
CA GLN A 669 28.65 25.78 -6.05
C GLN A 669 29.44 25.57 -7.35
N SER A 670 30.75 25.76 -7.34
CA SER A 670 31.64 25.57 -8.50
C SER A 670 31.72 24.10 -8.94
N TYR A 671 31.82 23.18 -7.97
CA TYR A 671 31.73 21.74 -8.22
C TYR A 671 30.38 21.36 -8.86
N ASN A 672 29.28 21.89 -8.33
CA ASN A 672 27.94 21.72 -8.89
C ASN A 672 27.80 22.28 -10.31
N GLN A 673 28.39 23.44 -10.62
CA GLN A 673 28.41 23.98 -11.99
C GLN A 673 29.12 23.03 -12.97
N ASN A 674 30.25 22.44 -12.57
CA ASN A 674 30.97 21.47 -13.40
C ASN A 674 30.18 20.16 -13.57
N LEU A 675 29.59 19.62 -12.50
CA LEU A 675 28.73 18.45 -12.58
C LEU A 675 27.51 18.68 -13.49
N ARG A 676 26.87 19.84 -13.45
CA ARG A 676 25.73 20.18 -14.34
C ARG A 676 26.11 20.11 -15.82
N LYS A 677 27.34 20.51 -16.19
CA LYS A 677 27.86 20.34 -17.57
C LYS A 677 27.96 18.85 -17.94
N LEU A 678 28.57 18.04 -17.06
CA LEU A 678 28.71 16.59 -17.26
C LEU A 678 27.35 15.88 -17.34
N THR A 679 26.42 16.18 -16.43
CA THR A 679 25.05 15.65 -16.44
C THR A 679 24.34 15.99 -17.75
N THR A 680 24.38 17.27 -18.16
CA THR A 680 23.76 17.73 -19.41
C THR A 680 24.33 16.99 -20.63
N ARG A 681 25.65 16.81 -20.70
CA ARG A 681 26.31 16.15 -21.84
C ARG A 681 26.10 14.64 -21.88
N TYR A 682 26.37 13.97 -20.76
CA TYR A 682 26.64 12.54 -20.73
C TYR A 682 25.54 11.70 -20.07
N ALA A 683 24.79 12.29 -19.13
CA ALA A 683 23.64 11.64 -18.48
C ALA A 683 22.29 12.04 -19.11
N ILE A 684 22.25 13.14 -19.89
CA ILE A 684 21.06 13.59 -20.63
C ILE A 684 21.30 13.47 -22.14
N LEU A 685 22.09 14.34 -22.77
CA LEU A 685 22.15 14.44 -24.23
C LEU A 685 22.52 13.11 -24.92
N ASP A 686 23.58 12.43 -24.48
CA ASP A 686 23.97 11.16 -25.10
C ASP A 686 22.92 10.03 -24.91
N TRP A 687 22.12 10.05 -23.84
CA TRP A 687 21.02 9.10 -23.67
C TRP A 687 19.81 9.42 -24.57
N VAL A 688 19.61 10.71 -24.89
CA VAL A 688 18.60 11.16 -25.88
C VAL A 688 19.04 10.77 -27.29
N GLU A 689 20.31 10.99 -27.63
CA GLU A 689 20.86 10.71 -28.97
C GLU A 689 21.08 9.21 -29.21
N ASN A 690 21.63 8.48 -28.23
CA ASN A 690 22.08 7.09 -28.36
C ASN A 690 21.58 6.22 -27.18
N PRO A 691 20.25 6.05 -27.01
CA PRO A 691 19.70 5.26 -25.91
C PRO A 691 20.16 3.80 -25.98
N PRO A 692 20.77 3.23 -24.91
CA PRO A 692 21.18 1.83 -24.88
C PRO A 692 19.98 0.90 -25.16
N ALA A 693 20.17 -0.12 -26.00
CA ALA A 693 19.08 -1.00 -26.44
C ALA A 693 18.29 -1.62 -25.27
N LEU A 694 18.97 -1.94 -24.17
CA LEU A 694 18.38 -2.46 -22.93
C LEU A 694 17.39 -1.50 -22.25
N TRP A 695 17.63 -0.20 -22.35
CA TRP A 695 16.91 0.87 -21.63
C TRP A 695 16.09 1.77 -22.56
N LYS A 696 16.04 1.47 -23.85
CA LYS A 696 15.44 2.33 -24.88
C LYS A 696 13.96 2.64 -24.60
N ASP A 697 13.23 1.69 -24.03
CA ASP A 697 11.87 1.83 -23.53
C ASP A 697 11.74 2.95 -22.49
N ILE A 698 12.44 2.81 -21.37
CA ILE A 698 12.41 3.74 -20.23
C ILE A 698 13.00 5.10 -20.61
N THR A 699 14.10 5.10 -21.37
CA THR A 699 14.81 6.31 -21.81
C THR A 699 13.91 7.18 -22.69
N VAL A 700 13.26 6.59 -23.69
CA VAL A 700 12.34 7.31 -24.59
C VAL A 700 11.13 7.82 -23.82
N GLN A 701 10.53 7.03 -22.93
CA GLN A 701 9.39 7.45 -22.11
C GLN A 701 9.74 8.60 -21.15
N HIS A 702 10.89 8.51 -20.45
CA HIS A 702 11.41 9.56 -19.56
C HIS A 702 11.58 10.89 -20.30
N PHE A 703 12.28 10.89 -21.43
CA PHE A 703 12.54 12.13 -22.17
C PHE A 703 11.29 12.68 -22.88
N LYS A 704 10.35 11.83 -23.31
CA LYS A 704 9.02 12.29 -23.79
C LYS A 704 8.23 12.99 -22.68
N ARG A 705 8.18 12.41 -21.48
CA ARG A 705 7.40 12.94 -20.35
C ARG A 705 8.04 14.19 -19.72
N ASN A 706 9.37 14.23 -19.64
CA ASN A 706 10.09 15.25 -18.88
C ASN A 706 10.82 16.29 -19.75
N GLY A 707 10.83 16.18 -21.08
CA GLY A 707 11.64 17.02 -21.98
C GLY A 707 11.50 18.53 -21.78
N ALA A 708 10.28 19.04 -21.57
CA ALA A 708 10.05 20.47 -21.28
C ALA A 708 10.67 20.90 -19.94
N ARG A 709 10.53 20.05 -18.90
CA ARG A 709 11.11 20.26 -17.56
C ARG A 709 12.64 20.23 -17.62
N ILE A 710 13.21 19.30 -18.40
CA ILE A 710 14.65 19.17 -18.63
C ILE A 710 15.22 20.43 -19.28
N LEU A 711 14.59 20.95 -20.33
CA LEU A 711 15.02 22.19 -20.98
C LEU A 711 14.92 23.40 -20.04
N GLN A 712 13.91 23.43 -19.16
CA GLN A 712 13.81 24.44 -18.10
C GLN A 712 14.95 24.33 -17.08
N THR A 713 15.22 23.14 -16.53
CA THR A 713 16.31 22.91 -15.57
C THR A 713 17.68 23.24 -16.17
N VAL A 714 17.97 22.79 -17.39
CA VAL A 714 19.23 23.09 -18.09
C VAL A 714 19.35 24.60 -18.41
N GLY A 715 18.26 25.26 -18.79
CA GLY A 715 18.23 26.72 -18.99
C GLY A 715 18.36 27.54 -17.69
N GLN A 716 18.03 26.97 -16.53
CA GLN A 716 18.33 27.58 -15.23
C GLN A 716 19.82 27.41 -14.88
N TRP A 717 20.40 26.23 -15.13
CA TRP A 717 21.83 25.97 -14.92
C TRP A 717 22.71 26.86 -15.80
N GLU A 718 22.34 27.08 -17.05
CA GLU A 718 23.01 28.02 -17.97
C GLU A 718 23.08 29.45 -17.40
N LYS A 719 21.96 29.97 -16.86
CA LYS A 719 21.89 31.28 -16.22
C LYS A 719 22.72 31.32 -14.92
N ALA A 720 22.70 30.25 -14.13
CA ALA A 720 23.48 30.16 -12.90
C ALA A 720 24.99 30.14 -13.14
N CYS A 721 25.46 29.79 -14.34
CA CYS A 721 26.87 29.91 -14.73
C CYS A 721 27.25 31.33 -15.21
N GLN A 722 26.33 32.30 -15.24
CA GLN A 722 26.57 33.67 -15.70
C GLN A 722 26.64 34.70 -14.56
N ILE A 723 26.48 34.26 -13.31
CA ILE A 723 26.39 35.13 -12.12
C ILE A 723 27.46 34.68 -11.11
N ASP A 724 28.49 35.52 -10.93
CA ASP A 724 29.67 35.39 -10.04
C ASP A 724 30.64 34.21 -10.35
N SER A 725 31.98 34.25 -10.19
CA SER A 725 32.93 35.18 -9.55
C SER A 725 34.35 35.00 -10.18
N PRO A 726 35.30 35.97 -10.17
CA PRO A 726 36.51 35.95 -11.02
C PRO A 726 37.70 35.13 -10.47
N TYR A 727 37.47 33.90 -9.98
CA TYR A 727 38.53 33.05 -9.41
C TYR A 727 39.00 31.95 -10.39
N ASP A 728 40.32 31.80 -10.54
CA ASP A 728 40.97 30.91 -11.51
C ASP A 728 40.65 29.42 -11.24
N HIS A 729 40.07 28.74 -12.24
CA HIS A 729 39.50 27.39 -12.13
C HIS A 729 40.54 26.25 -11.97
N ARG A 730 41.81 26.54 -11.62
CA ARG A 730 42.94 25.59 -11.67
C ARG A 730 43.20 24.80 -10.38
N GLY A 731 42.36 24.96 -9.34
CA GLY A 731 42.71 24.53 -7.98
C GLY A 731 41.72 23.62 -7.24
N ILE A 732 40.66 23.10 -7.87
CA ILE A 732 39.68 22.25 -7.16
C ILE A 732 40.23 20.82 -7.00
N PHE A 733 40.82 20.54 -5.83
CA PHE A 733 41.16 19.18 -5.41
C PHE A 733 39.91 18.30 -5.33
N GLY A 734 40.04 17.04 -5.78
CA GLY A 734 38.96 16.03 -5.74
C GLY A 734 38.39 15.63 -7.11
N MET A 735 38.53 16.48 -8.14
CA MET A 735 38.10 16.17 -9.50
C MET A 735 39.33 16.06 -10.42
N GLN A 736 39.76 14.84 -10.73
CA GLN A 736 40.81 14.62 -11.76
C GLN A 736 40.26 15.01 -13.14
N MET A 737 40.37 16.29 -13.47
CA MET A 737 40.10 16.81 -14.80
C MET A 737 41.17 16.28 -15.76
N THR A 738 40.86 15.19 -16.45
CA THR A 738 41.50 14.92 -17.74
C THR A 738 41.16 16.07 -18.68
N THR A 739 42.13 16.50 -19.49
CA THR A 739 42.20 17.83 -20.13
C THR A 739 41.24 18.07 -21.31
N ALA A 740 40.08 17.40 -21.34
CA ALA A 740 39.25 17.23 -22.54
C ALA A 740 37.87 17.92 -22.54
N TYR A 741 37.41 18.51 -21.42
CA TYR A 741 36.01 18.92 -21.26
C TYR A 741 35.78 20.43 -21.43
N THR A 742 35.50 20.87 -22.66
CA THR A 742 35.37 22.29 -23.04
C THR A 742 33.96 22.75 -23.42
N GLU A 743 32.98 21.85 -23.60
CA GLU A 743 31.61 22.24 -23.97
C GLU A 743 30.85 22.88 -22.79
N ASN A 744 30.28 24.07 -23.00
CA ASN A 744 29.46 24.76 -22.00
C ASN A 744 27.97 24.48 -22.21
N ILE A 745 27.14 24.75 -21.18
CA ILE A 745 25.69 24.49 -21.25
C ILE A 745 25.03 25.26 -22.40
N SER A 746 25.53 26.46 -22.73
CA SER A 746 25.13 27.26 -23.90
C SER A 746 25.23 26.51 -25.23
N ASP A 747 26.24 25.63 -25.35
CA ASP A 747 26.57 24.90 -26.58
C ASP A 747 25.79 23.57 -26.64
N LEU A 748 25.46 23.02 -25.47
CA LEU A 748 24.70 21.78 -25.32
C LEU A 748 23.19 21.98 -25.41
N ARG A 749 22.66 23.09 -24.88
CA ARG A 749 21.22 23.34 -24.82
C ARG A 749 20.53 23.31 -26.21
N PRO A 750 21.08 23.90 -27.29
CA PRO A 750 20.48 23.80 -28.62
C PRO A 750 20.49 22.37 -29.18
N LYS A 751 21.58 21.61 -28.96
CA LYS A 751 21.68 20.20 -29.36
C LYS A 751 20.61 19.36 -28.65
N LEU A 752 20.48 19.54 -27.33
CA LEU A 752 19.49 18.89 -26.49
C LEU A 752 18.06 19.24 -26.91
N GLN A 753 17.78 20.50 -27.25
CA GLN A 753 16.47 20.92 -27.74
C GLN A 753 16.12 20.20 -29.05
N ALA A 754 17.04 20.13 -30.02
CA ALA A 754 16.83 19.41 -31.28
C ALA A 754 16.63 17.90 -31.04
N ALA A 755 17.44 17.28 -30.19
CA ALA A 755 17.35 15.85 -29.88
C ALA A 755 16.01 15.49 -29.18
N LEU A 756 15.54 16.31 -28.23
CA LEU A 756 14.24 16.14 -27.58
C LEU A 756 13.06 16.39 -28.55
N GLN A 757 13.20 17.33 -29.50
CA GLN A 757 12.22 17.54 -30.57
C GLN A 757 12.09 16.32 -31.48
N MET A 758 13.19 15.62 -31.80
CA MET A 758 13.14 14.38 -32.59
C MET A 758 12.40 13.25 -31.85
N ILE A 759 12.66 13.07 -30.54
CA ILE A 759 11.96 12.06 -29.72
C ILE A 759 10.45 12.34 -29.60
N THR A 760 10.05 13.61 -29.56
CA THR A 760 8.65 14.03 -29.39
C THR A 760 7.87 14.14 -30.71
N GLY A 761 8.52 14.58 -31.81
CA GLY A 761 7.91 14.74 -33.13
C GLY A 761 7.57 13.42 -33.85
N SER A 762 8.22 12.31 -33.46
CA SER A 762 8.07 10.96 -34.04
C SER A 762 6.65 10.33 -33.93
N LEU A 763 5.67 11.05 -33.36
CA LEU A 763 4.29 10.58 -33.19
C LEU A 763 3.22 11.36 -33.99
N GLN A 764 3.55 12.46 -34.67
CA GLN A 764 2.57 13.19 -35.48
C GLN A 764 2.42 12.66 -36.92
N SER A 765 3.31 11.78 -37.39
CA SER A 765 3.30 11.21 -38.75
C SER A 765 2.60 9.84 -38.88
N GLN A 766 2.09 9.26 -37.78
CA GLN A 766 1.34 7.98 -37.79
C GLN A 766 -0.12 8.14 -37.36
N GLY A 767 -0.67 9.34 -37.47
CA GLY A 767 -2.04 9.69 -37.03
C GLY A 767 -2.84 10.50 -38.04
N CYS A 768 -2.70 10.23 -39.34
CA CYS A 768 -3.50 10.94 -40.37
C CYS A 768 -3.91 10.04 -41.55
N VAL A 769 -4.78 9.05 -41.27
CA VAL A 769 -5.67 8.52 -42.32
C VAL A 769 -6.86 9.48 -42.41
N ALA A 770 -6.91 10.28 -43.47
CA ALA A 770 -7.88 11.36 -43.61
C ALA A 770 -9.31 10.83 -43.83
N SER A 771 -10.17 10.92 -42.80
CA SER A 771 -11.61 10.76 -42.95
C SER A 771 -12.24 12.05 -43.52
N ARG A 772 -12.54 12.03 -44.82
CA ARG A 772 -13.36 13.09 -45.44
C ARG A 772 -14.82 12.95 -45.00
N GLN A 773 -15.30 13.85 -44.15
CA GLN A 773 -16.73 14.21 -44.12
C GLN A 773 -16.86 15.73 -44.08
N SER A 774 -17.58 16.27 -45.08
CA SER A 774 -17.80 17.70 -45.26
C SER A 774 -19.15 18.10 -44.65
N PHE A 775 -19.14 19.09 -43.77
CA PHE A 775 -20.36 19.78 -43.36
C PHE A 775 -20.45 21.12 -44.09
N SER A 776 -21.61 21.36 -44.71
CA SER A 776 -21.88 22.54 -45.52
C SER A 776 -22.51 23.66 -44.69
N PRO A 777 -22.16 24.95 -44.90
CA PRO A 777 -22.96 26.07 -44.44
C PRO A 777 -23.92 26.54 -45.54
N THR A 778 -25.22 26.56 -45.26
CA THR A 778 -26.23 27.22 -46.10
C THR A 778 -26.23 28.73 -45.88
N THR A 779 -26.33 29.53 -46.96
CA THR A 779 -27.31 30.64 -47.11
C THR A 779 -27.44 31.06 -48.58
N LYS A 780 -28.65 31.49 -48.96
CA LYS A 780 -29.22 31.88 -50.27
C LYS A 780 -28.79 33.33 -50.68
N VAL A 781 -28.95 33.92 -51.89
CA VAL A 781 -29.56 33.58 -53.21
C VAL A 781 -29.14 34.61 -54.32
N ASN A 782 -29.53 34.37 -55.59
CA ASN A 782 -29.45 35.18 -56.84
C ASN A 782 -28.24 34.86 -57.78
N GLN A 783 -28.41 34.26 -58.97
CA GLN A 783 -28.99 34.78 -60.25
C GLN A 783 -28.15 35.91 -60.91
N ALA A 784 -27.81 35.94 -62.21
CA ALA A 784 -27.91 34.97 -63.33
C ALA A 784 -27.03 35.45 -64.54
N TYR A 785 -26.88 34.64 -65.61
CA TYR A 785 -26.15 34.91 -66.89
C TYR A 785 -24.60 35.02 -66.81
N GLY A 786 -23.78 34.64 -67.82
CA GLY A 786 -24.02 33.86 -69.05
C GLY A 786 -23.00 34.12 -70.19
N ARG A 787 -22.27 33.08 -70.67
CA ARG A 787 -21.27 33.08 -71.79
C ARG A 787 -20.02 33.98 -71.56
N GLY A 788 -18.88 33.86 -72.26
CA GLY A 788 -18.40 33.00 -73.36
C GLY A 788 -16.89 33.20 -73.66
N TYR A 789 -16.33 32.48 -74.65
CA TYR A 789 -14.88 32.32 -74.96
C TYR A 789 -14.10 33.56 -75.49
N GLY A 790 -12.76 33.52 -75.33
CA GLY A 790 -11.73 34.30 -76.07
C GLY A 790 -10.80 35.13 -75.16
N GLY A 791 -9.50 35.35 -75.40
CA GLY A 791 -8.57 34.82 -76.41
C GLY A 791 -7.29 35.69 -76.54
N GLN A 792 -6.10 35.09 -76.39
CA GLN A 792 -4.75 35.53 -76.87
C GLN A 792 -4.11 36.90 -76.44
N MET A 793 -2.95 36.81 -75.75
CA MET A 793 -1.60 37.37 -76.11
C MET A 793 -1.38 38.91 -76.34
N PRO A 794 -0.11 39.43 -76.39
CA PRO A 794 1.12 39.07 -75.65
C PRO A 794 2.04 40.26 -75.21
N SER A 795 3.15 39.89 -74.54
CA SER A 795 4.54 40.41 -74.73
C SER A 795 5.11 41.67 -74.02
N HIS A 796 6.22 41.41 -73.31
CA HIS A 796 7.54 42.08 -73.29
C HIS A 796 7.80 43.51 -72.73
N GLY A 797 8.97 43.60 -72.06
CA GLY A 797 9.73 44.84 -71.77
C GLY A 797 9.79 45.18 -70.27
N GLY A 798 10.94 45.50 -69.65
CA GLY A 798 12.31 45.56 -70.16
C GLY A 798 13.33 45.97 -69.06
N ARG A 799 14.62 45.64 -69.30
CA ARG A 799 15.81 45.76 -68.43
C ARG A 799 16.19 47.17 -67.91
N GLY A 800 17.01 47.18 -66.85
CA GLY A 800 17.95 48.25 -66.46
C GLY A 800 17.79 48.65 -64.97
N GLY A 801 18.80 48.71 -64.09
CA GLY A 801 20.24 48.45 -64.21
C GLY A 801 21.09 49.73 -64.25
N PHE A 802 21.63 50.19 -63.12
CA PHE A 802 22.98 50.78 -62.96
C PHE A 802 23.33 51.05 -61.48
N SER A 803 24.62 51.24 -61.20
CA SER A 803 25.27 51.39 -59.88
C SER A 803 25.44 52.85 -59.41
N GLY A 804 25.65 53.05 -58.10
CA GLY A 804 26.06 54.34 -57.50
C GLY A 804 26.54 54.17 -56.05
N SER A 805 27.60 54.88 -55.66
CA SER A 805 28.40 54.65 -54.45
C SER A 805 28.48 55.87 -53.50
N ASN A 806 28.90 55.65 -52.25
CA ASN A 806 29.19 56.63 -51.18
C ASN A 806 27.94 57.31 -50.59
N GLY A 807 27.84 57.64 -49.28
CA GLY A 807 28.76 57.50 -48.14
C GLY A 807 28.23 58.35 -46.95
N ILE A 808 29.07 58.56 -45.92
CA ILE A 808 28.89 59.45 -44.73
C ILE A 808 28.33 58.80 -43.44
N ASP A 809 29.02 59.13 -42.34
CA ASP A 809 28.87 58.66 -40.97
C ASP A 809 27.64 59.20 -40.19
N GLY A 810 27.33 58.54 -39.07
CA GLY A 810 26.38 59.04 -38.06
C GLY A 810 26.47 58.27 -36.74
N GLN A 811 27.23 58.80 -35.78
CA GLN A 811 27.32 58.25 -34.41
C GLN A 811 26.01 58.46 -33.63
N GLY A 812 25.71 57.58 -32.65
CA GLY A 812 24.55 57.76 -31.77
C GLY A 812 24.38 56.65 -30.72
N SER A 813 25.23 56.61 -29.70
CA SER A 813 25.19 55.61 -28.62
C SER A 813 24.46 56.10 -27.35
N ARG A 814 23.84 55.16 -26.61
CA ARG A 814 23.17 55.30 -25.29
C ARG A 814 21.76 55.91 -25.36
N PHE A 815 20.78 55.46 -24.58
CA PHE A 815 20.86 54.65 -23.35
C PHE A 815 20.38 53.20 -23.50
#